data_AF-A0A6Q2YBD7-F1
#
_entry.id   AF-A0A6Q2YBD7-F1
#
_cell.length_a   1.000
_cell.length_b   1.000
_cell.length_c   1.000
_cell.angle_alpha   90.00
_cell.angle_beta   90.00
_cell.angle_gamma   90.00
#
_symmetry.space_group_name_H-M   'P 1'
#
loop_
_entity.id
_entity.type
_entity.pdbx_description
1 polymer ?
#
loop_
_entity_poly.entity_id
_entity_poly.type
_entity_poly.pdbx_seq_one_letter_code
_entity_poly.pdbx_strand_id
1 'polypeptide(L)'
;MGIALTRAAQWTTASSGTGKLEITPINESLLKEIARFVEQFSARHPQEAKHVFKQPLQWATSLEACDFKTEYDISGPTVKSQETDIDGHPMLQLTPPSISVRSLSQLSKLVELAQEKRLKEVRACLEANRDPVAKMLGPSFATVEGEDSSVLRLLEKVREGDLAKETETQVRLLILLQQLDTHLLSNSLKQISQEVRLSPAAVKNDVELLKSFCCDGEKRVLKAVQYTSDYEFANGCRTPPWRQVHGEICYLVIQTWDTQPLYVTCSTAGVFLNGGIRPEAEENAFDRTSEVYKDLVTLLKSMSPHFAVNIHKQDFAFQEEPSSTQKIQHMESVDAEEQGQPQRSYDHQEKNVHEKARQQPVQNKLGGKKKLEPSLKWKNLGLASPYEETNGQKSKRSAVAVKSVGTQEKMQKKANFSVSSLPGRQSSIKTKTPGGEGTVRDFSESSSESEEDEEQPERRTESNTDLPSEYWQIQKLVKYLKGGNQTATVIALCSMRDFNLAQETCSKSTRNKEAIRRAGGIPLLARLLKSPHENMLIPVVGTLQECASERSYRIAIQTEGMVEDLVKNLSRDNHELQMHCASAIFKCAEDQRTRDLVRQYGGLQPLVSLLGQADNKQLLAATTGAIWKCSISVENVAKFQEHKALDTLVGLLTDQPEEVLVNVVGALGEGAQTPANSAIIRECGGIQPLVNLLTGTNQALLVNVTKAVGACATEPENMTIIDRLDGVRLLWSLLKNPNPDVQASAAWAICPCIENAKDAGEMVRSFVGGLELIVNLLESTNKEVLASVCAAIAKIAKDEENLAVITDHGVVALLAKLTNTTDDTLRRHLAEAIARCCLWGSNRVSFGEAGAVAPLVRYLKSKDSSVHQATAQALFQLSKDPNNCITMHENRVVKLLLGMMGSTDEVLQEASAGCVANIRRLALANEKAQCG
;
A
#
# COMPACT_ATOMS: atom_id res chain seq x y z
N MET A 1 -12.40 -10.86 -33.49
CA MET A 1 -11.81 -11.73 -32.45
C MET A 1 -12.06 -11.10 -31.09
N GLY A 2 -12.60 -11.83 -30.10
CA GLY A 2 -12.66 -11.32 -28.72
C GLY A 2 -11.24 -10.99 -28.21
N ILE A 3 -11.09 -9.93 -27.42
CA ILE A 3 -9.81 -9.41 -26.94
C ILE A 3 -9.04 -10.50 -26.17
N ALA A 4 -9.72 -11.37 -25.42
CA ALA A 4 -9.09 -12.51 -24.77
C ALA A 4 -8.51 -13.53 -25.78
N LEU A 5 -9.22 -13.81 -26.87
CA LEU A 5 -8.75 -14.74 -27.91
C LEU A 5 -7.64 -14.12 -28.79
N THR A 6 -7.59 -12.79 -28.92
CA THR A 6 -6.51 -12.09 -29.63
C THR A 6 -5.26 -11.93 -28.77
N ARG A 7 -5.41 -11.57 -27.48
CA ARG A 7 -4.29 -11.13 -26.62
C ARG A 7 -3.84 -12.14 -25.58
N ALA A 8 -4.68 -13.09 -25.17
CA ALA A 8 -4.34 -14.07 -24.12
C ALA A 8 -4.23 -15.52 -24.65
N ALA A 9 -4.99 -15.89 -25.68
CA ALA A 9 -4.88 -17.21 -26.29
C ALA A 9 -3.59 -17.35 -27.11
N GLN A 10 -2.93 -18.50 -26.98
CA GLN A 10 -1.67 -18.81 -27.67
C GLN A 10 -1.98 -19.51 -29.00
N TRP A 11 -1.50 -18.95 -30.11
CA TRP A 11 -1.74 -19.45 -31.47
C TRP A 11 -0.44 -19.83 -32.17
N THR A 12 -0.43 -20.94 -32.89
CA THR A 12 0.73 -21.40 -33.66
C THR A 12 1.11 -20.37 -34.73
N THR A 13 2.38 -19.98 -34.79
CA THR A 13 2.91 -19.11 -35.87
C THR A 13 2.95 -19.86 -37.20
N ALA A 14 2.03 -19.52 -38.11
CA ALA A 14 1.92 -20.13 -39.43
C ALA A 14 2.10 -19.09 -40.56
N SER A 15 3.10 -19.30 -41.41
CA SER A 15 3.46 -18.44 -42.56
C SER A 15 2.41 -18.39 -43.70
N SER A 16 1.25 -19.02 -43.51
CA SER A 16 0.17 -19.14 -44.50
C SER A 16 -1.24 -18.84 -43.92
N GLY A 17 -1.30 -18.15 -42.77
CA GLY A 17 -2.52 -17.41 -42.38
C GLY A 17 -3.58 -18.18 -41.59
N THR A 18 -3.44 -19.50 -41.33
CA THR A 18 -4.36 -20.27 -40.46
C THR A 18 -3.65 -20.86 -39.24
N GLY A 19 -3.31 -20.01 -38.26
CA GLY A 19 -2.85 -20.48 -36.95
C GLY A 19 -3.93 -21.28 -36.22
N LYS A 20 -3.53 -22.36 -35.53
CA LYS A 20 -4.37 -23.16 -34.62
C LYS A 20 -4.11 -22.74 -33.19
N LEU A 21 -5.05 -23.01 -32.28
CA LEU A 21 -4.79 -22.81 -30.85
C LEU A 21 -3.73 -23.82 -30.39
N GLU A 22 -2.78 -23.38 -29.58
CA GLU A 22 -1.74 -24.27 -29.02
C GLU A 22 -2.30 -25.11 -27.86
N ILE A 23 -1.68 -26.26 -27.59
CA ILE A 23 -2.05 -27.11 -26.45
C ILE A 23 -1.27 -26.63 -25.23
N THR A 24 -1.83 -25.63 -24.54
CA THR A 24 -1.22 -25.02 -23.35
C THR A 24 -2.23 -24.96 -22.20
N PRO A 25 -1.78 -24.90 -20.93
CA PRO A 25 -2.68 -24.82 -19.77
C PRO A 25 -3.62 -23.61 -19.82
N ILE A 26 -3.13 -22.47 -20.32
CA ILE A 26 -3.90 -21.22 -20.49
C ILE A 26 -5.01 -21.43 -21.51
N ASN A 27 -4.69 -21.95 -22.70
CA ASN A 27 -5.70 -22.25 -23.72
C ASN A 27 -6.71 -23.30 -23.25
N GLU A 28 -6.27 -24.32 -22.50
CA GLU A 28 -7.18 -25.32 -21.94
C GLU A 28 -8.12 -24.72 -20.88
N SER A 29 -7.64 -23.75 -20.09
CA SER A 29 -8.46 -23.00 -19.14
C SER A 29 -9.49 -22.11 -19.85
N LEU A 30 -9.06 -21.33 -20.84
CA LEU A 30 -9.92 -20.52 -21.70
C LEU A 30 -11.03 -21.36 -22.36
N LEU A 31 -10.68 -22.51 -22.96
CA LEU A 31 -11.65 -23.42 -23.58
C LEU A 31 -12.66 -23.99 -22.58
N LYS A 32 -12.24 -24.29 -21.33
CA LYS A 32 -13.14 -24.74 -20.26
C LYS A 32 -14.09 -23.64 -19.78
N GLU A 33 -13.63 -22.40 -19.69
CA GLU A 33 -14.46 -21.25 -19.30
C GLU A 33 -15.47 -20.89 -20.41
N ILE A 34 -15.06 -20.88 -21.68
CA ILE A 34 -15.95 -20.67 -22.84
C ILE A 34 -17.00 -21.79 -22.92
N ALA A 35 -16.61 -23.06 -22.78
CA ALA A 35 -17.55 -24.19 -22.77
C ALA A 35 -18.59 -24.05 -21.66
N ARG A 36 -18.15 -23.73 -20.42
CA ARG A 36 -19.03 -23.52 -19.27
C ARG A 36 -19.99 -22.35 -19.47
N PHE A 37 -19.53 -21.25 -20.08
CA PHE A 37 -20.41 -20.12 -20.41
C PHE A 37 -21.51 -20.55 -21.39
N VAL A 38 -21.15 -21.24 -22.47
CA VAL A 38 -22.10 -21.70 -23.50
C VAL A 38 -23.13 -22.68 -22.92
N GLU A 39 -22.69 -23.66 -22.11
CA GLU A 39 -23.57 -24.60 -21.38
C GLU A 39 -24.57 -23.88 -20.46
N GLN A 40 -24.18 -22.77 -19.84
CA GLN A 40 -25.03 -22.04 -18.88
C GLN A 40 -25.84 -20.90 -19.53
N PHE A 41 -25.53 -20.52 -20.77
CA PHE A 41 -26.10 -19.33 -21.41
C PHE A 41 -27.61 -19.46 -21.61
N SER A 42 -28.07 -20.59 -22.16
CA SER A 42 -29.49 -20.85 -22.43
C SER A 42 -30.38 -20.81 -21.19
N ALA A 43 -29.83 -21.19 -20.03
CA ALA A 43 -30.55 -21.20 -18.76
C ALA A 43 -30.60 -19.81 -18.09
N ARG A 44 -29.59 -18.96 -18.32
CA ARG A 44 -29.50 -17.61 -17.72
C ARG A 44 -30.12 -16.52 -18.59
N HIS A 45 -30.00 -16.65 -19.92
CA HIS A 45 -30.37 -15.63 -20.91
C HIS A 45 -31.24 -16.23 -22.03
N PRO A 46 -32.46 -16.73 -21.71
CA PRO A 46 -33.27 -17.51 -22.64
C PRO A 46 -33.86 -16.71 -23.81
N GLN A 47 -33.83 -15.37 -23.77
CA GLN A 47 -34.26 -14.52 -24.88
C GLN A 47 -33.09 -14.29 -25.85
N GLU A 48 -31.94 -13.91 -25.33
CA GLU A 48 -30.68 -13.70 -26.06
C GLU A 48 -30.17 -15.01 -26.68
N ALA A 49 -30.36 -16.16 -26.01
CA ALA A 49 -29.96 -17.47 -26.52
C ALA A 49 -30.68 -17.88 -27.81
N LYS A 50 -31.91 -17.37 -28.02
CA LYS A 50 -32.72 -17.60 -29.22
C LYS A 50 -32.43 -16.62 -30.35
N HIS A 51 -31.48 -15.70 -30.18
CA HIS A 51 -31.08 -14.78 -31.23
C HIS A 51 -30.48 -15.55 -32.42
N VAL A 52 -31.01 -15.28 -33.63
CA VAL A 52 -30.54 -15.89 -34.87
C VAL A 52 -29.34 -15.12 -35.40
N PHE A 53 -28.23 -15.82 -35.59
CA PHE A 53 -26.97 -15.23 -36.04
C PHE A 53 -27.07 -14.71 -37.48
N LYS A 54 -26.45 -13.56 -37.75
CA LYS A 54 -26.38 -13.00 -39.12
C LYS A 54 -25.58 -13.88 -40.10
N GLN A 55 -24.65 -14.69 -39.60
CA GLN A 55 -23.97 -15.76 -40.33
C GLN A 55 -23.80 -17.00 -39.43
N PRO A 56 -23.94 -18.23 -39.96
CA PRO A 56 -23.73 -19.43 -39.17
C PRO A 56 -22.27 -19.56 -38.69
N LEU A 57 -22.09 -20.00 -37.45
CA LEU A 57 -20.82 -20.53 -36.98
C LEU A 57 -20.65 -21.92 -37.60
N GLN A 58 -19.56 -22.14 -38.33
CA GLN A 58 -19.34 -23.37 -39.08
C GLN A 58 -17.92 -23.91 -38.82
N TRP A 59 -17.80 -25.21 -38.55
CA TRP A 59 -16.51 -25.88 -38.34
C TRP A 59 -16.54 -27.33 -38.81
N ALA A 60 -15.40 -28.00 -38.77
CA ALA A 60 -15.28 -29.45 -38.98
C ALA A 60 -15.47 -30.16 -37.64
N THR A 61 -16.46 -31.04 -37.53
CA THR A 61 -16.85 -31.69 -36.28
C THR A 61 -16.35 -33.13 -36.18
N SER A 62 -16.18 -33.61 -34.95
CA SER A 62 -15.95 -35.01 -34.60
C SER A 62 -17.23 -35.73 -34.13
N LEU A 63 -18.39 -35.10 -34.29
CA LEU A 63 -19.72 -35.67 -34.03
C LEU A 63 -20.26 -36.40 -35.27
N GLU A 64 -20.85 -37.57 -35.05
CA GLU A 64 -21.50 -38.37 -36.08
C GLU A 64 -23.04 -38.29 -35.93
N ALA A 65 -23.78 -38.67 -36.97
CA ALA A 65 -25.24 -38.63 -36.93
C ALA A 65 -25.86 -39.49 -35.81
N CYS A 66 -25.15 -40.52 -35.32
CA CYS A 66 -25.54 -41.34 -34.18
C CYS A 66 -25.40 -40.65 -32.82
N ASP A 67 -24.64 -39.55 -32.71
CA ASP A 67 -24.50 -38.77 -31.48
C ASP A 67 -25.80 -37.95 -31.19
N PHE A 68 -26.68 -37.79 -32.19
CA PHE A 68 -27.89 -36.97 -32.11
C PHE A 68 -29.15 -37.75 -31.68
N LYS A 69 -30.02 -37.07 -30.92
CA LYS A 69 -31.26 -37.62 -30.32
C LYS A 69 -32.51 -37.27 -31.15
N THR A 70 -33.67 -37.77 -30.71
CA THR A 70 -34.99 -37.63 -31.35
C THR A 70 -35.54 -36.19 -31.55
N GLU A 71 -34.83 -35.17 -31.07
CA GLU A 71 -35.15 -33.74 -31.30
C GLU A 71 -34.57 -33.21 -32.64
N TYR A 72 -33.88 -34.06 -33.39
CA TYR A 72 -33.26 -33.72 -34.67
C TYR A 72 -33.74 -34.68 -35.77
N ASP A 73 -33.91 -34.15 -36.97
CA ASP A 73 -34.27 -34.91 -38.15
C ASP A 73 -32.99 -35.49 -38.78
N ILE A 74 -32.80 -36.80 -38.58
CA ILE A 74 -31.62 -37.54 -39.02
C ILE A 74 -31.93 -38.21 -40.37
N SER A 75 -31.18 -37.85 -41.41
CA SER A 75 -31.29 -38.45 -42.75
C SER A 75 -29.91 -38.89 -43.26
N GLY A 76 -29.65 -40.20 -43.10
CA GLY A 76 -28.35 -40.79 -43.39
C GLY A 76 -27.24 -40.15 -42.55
N PRO A 77 -26.15 -39.64 -43.17
CA PRO A 77 -25.08 -38.96 -42.44
C PRO A 77 -25.42 -37.50 -42.07
N THR A 78 -26.57 -36.97 -42.46
CA THR A 78 -26.94 -35.56 -42.22
C THR A 78 -27.97 -35.42 -41.10
N VAL A 79 -27.85 -34.34 -40.32
CA VAL A 79 -28.74 -34.04 -39.19
C VAL A 79 -29.20 -32.59 -39.29
N LYS A 80 -30.48 -32.33 -39.05
CA LYS A 80 -31.07 -30.98 -39.00
C LYS A 80 -31.88 -30.78 -37.73
N SER A 81 -31.87 -29.58 -37.15
CA SER A 81 -32.80 -29.22 -36.07
C SER A 81 -34.22 -29.01 -36.61
N GLN A 82 -35.21 -29.38 -35.79
CA GLN A 82 -36.63 -29.06 -36.04
C GLN A 82 -36.94 -27.56 -35.86
N GLU A 83 -36.11 -26.84 -35.09
CA GLU A 83 -36.12 -25.38 -35.01
C GLU A 83 -35.53 -24.76 -36.30
N THR A 84 -36.27 -23.83 -36.94
CA THR A 84 -35.84 -23.09 -38.15
C THR A 84 -35.89 -21.57 -37.96
N ASP A 85 -35.21 -20.80 -38.81
CA ASP A 85 -35.38 -19.35 -38.90
C ASP A 85 -36.64 -18.96 -39.68
N ILE A 86 -36.88 -17.66 -39.77
CA ILE A 86 -37.98 -17.02 -40.52
C ILE A 86 -37.97 -17.39 -42.02
N ASP A 87 -36.81 -17.77 -42.56
CA ASP A 87 -36.62 -18.17 -43.96
C ASP A 87 -36.66 -19.71 -44.14
N GLY A 88 -36.89 -20.47 -43.06
CA GLY A 88 -37.00 -21.92 -43.07
C GLY A 88 -35.67 -22.70 -43.03
N HIS A 89 -34.53 -22.05 -42.77
CA HIS A 89 -33.26 -22.76 -42.58
C HIS A 89 -33.17 -23.35 -41.16
N PRO A 90 -32.63 -24.57 -40.99
CA PRO A 90 -32.46 -25.17 -39.66
C PRO A 90 -31.44 -24.39 -38.81
N MET A 91 -31.73 -24.26 -37.51
CA MET A 91 -30.85 -23.64 -36.51
C MET A 91 -29.57 -24.43 -36.21
N LEU A 92 -29.56 -25.73 -36.49
CA LEU A 92 -28.39 -26.59 -36.52
C LEU A 92 -28.46 -27.50 -37.74
N GLN A 93 -27.38 -27.57 -38.52
CA GLN A 93 -27.24 -28.52 -39.62
C GLN A 93 -25.85 -29.17 -39.63
N LEU A 94 -25.83 -30.49 -39.56
CA LEU A 94 -24.66 -31.34 -39.80
C LEU A 94 -24.68 -31.88 -41.23
N THR A 95 -23.59 -31.66 -41.96
CA THR A 95 -23.32 -32.21 -43.29
C THR A 95 -21.85 -32.61 -43.32
N PRO A 96 -21.51 -33.86 -42.96
CA PRO A 96 -20.13 -34.26 -42.65
C PRO A 96 -19.13 -33.93 -43.78
N PRO A 97 -17.92 -33.45 -43.44
CA PRO A 97 -17.36 -33.32 -42.08
C PRO A 97 -17.78 -32.04 -41.33
N SER A 98 -18.67 -31.20 -41.88
CA SER A 98 -18.95 -29.87 -41.34
C SER A 98 -20.28 -29.77 -40.58
N ILE A 99 -20.27 -29.07 -39.46
CA ILE A 99 -21.46 -28.66 -38.73
C ILE A 99 -21.62 -27.14 -38.77
N SER A 100 -22.86 -26.68 -38.77
CA SER A 100 -23.24 -25.27 -38.79
C SER A 100 -24.33 -24.99 -37.75
N VAL A 101 -24.19 -23.87 -37.04
CA VAL A 101 -25.10 -23.46 -35.94
C VAL A 101 -25.45 -21.97 -36.08
N ARG A 102 -26.74 -21.64 -35.89
CA ARG A 102 -27.31 -20.29 -36.07
C ARG A 102 -27.84 -19.64 -34.78
N SER A 103 -27.73 -20.29 -33.62
CA SER A 103 -28.14 -19.69 -32.33
C SER A 103 -27.28 -20.20 -31.16
N LEU A 104 -27.22 -19.44 -30.06
CA LEU A 104 -26.54 -19.91 -28.84
C LEU A 104 -27.32 -21.03 -28.14
N SER A 105 -28.66 -21.08 -28.29
CA SER A 105 -29.49 -22.18 -27.77
C SER A 105 -29.10 -23.53 -28.37
N GLN A 106 -28.88 -23.59 -29.69
CA GLN A 106 -28.42 -24.82 -30.36
C GLN A 106 -26.94 -25.09 -30.08
N LEU A 107 -26.11 -24.06 -29.90
CA LEU A 107 -24.71 -24.25 -29.50
C LEU A 107 -24.59 -24.87 -28.10
N SER A 108 -25.42 -24.43 -27.14
CA SER A 108 -25.56 -25.04 -25.80
C SER A 108 -25.91 -26.52 -25.90
N LYS A 109 -27.00 -26.85 -26.61
CA LYS A 109 -27.44 -28.23 -26.85
C LYS A 109 -26.34 -29.11 -27.47
N LEU A 110 -25.58 -28.57 -28.43
CA LEU A 110 -24.47 -29.26 -29.09
C LEU A 110 -23.30 -29.52 -28.11
N VAL A 111 -22.88 -28.53 -27.33
CA VAL A 111 -21.78 -28.65 -26.37
C VAL A 111 -22.13 -29.65 -25.26
N GLU A 112 -23.36 -29.64 -24.76
CA GLU A 112 -23.88 -30.63 -23.80
C GLU A 112 -23.89 -32.06 -24.39
N LEU A 113 -24.31 -32.20 -25.66
CA LEU A 113 -24.37 -33.46 -26.38
C LEU A 113 -22.97 -34.04 -26.67
N ALA A 114 -21.98 -33.19 -26.93
CA ALA A 114 -20.61 -33.61 -27.23
C ALA A 114 -19.86 -34.25 -26.05
N GLN A 115 -20.34 -34.10 -24.81
CA GLN A 115 -19.78 -34.71 -23.59
C GLN A 115 -18.24 -34.62 -23.51
N GLU A 116 -17.51 -35.74 -23.59
CA GLU A 116 -16.05 -35.80 -23.54
C GLU A 116 -15.37 -35.10 -24.74
N LYS A 117 -16.05 -35.01 -25.88
CA LYS A 117 -15.57 -34.30 -27.09
C LYS A 117 -15.75 -32.78 -26.99
N ARG A 118 -16.48 -32.23 -26.01
CA ARG A 118 -16.90 -30.81 -25.97
C ARG A 118 -15.76 -29.80 -26.16
N LEU A 119 -14.60 -30.01 -25.53
CA LEU A 119 -13.45 -29.09 -25.65
C LEU A 119 -12.81 -29.14 -27.05
N LYS A 120 -12.92 -30.28 -27.76
CA LYS A 120 -12.48 -30.40 -29.15
C LYS A 120 -13.43 -29.65 -30.09
N GLU A 121 -14.74 -29.77 -29.88
CA GLU A 121 -15.75 -29.05 -30.66
C GLU A 121 -15.67 -27.53 -30.45
N VAL A 122 -15.56 -27.06 -29.19
CA VAL A 122 -15.39 -25.62 -28.89
C VAL A 122 -14.10 -25.09 -29.53
N ARG A 123 -12.98 -25.83 -29.44
CA ARG A 123 -11.72 -25.45 -30.10
C ARG A 123 -11.84 -25.40 -31.63
N ALA A 124 -12.42 -26.43 -32.26
CA ALA A 124 -12.61 -26.47 -33.71
C ALA A 124 -13.54 -25.34 -34.20
N CYS A 125 -14.57 -25.01 -33.41
CA CYS A 125 -15.43 -23.85 -33.65
C CYS A 125 -14.65 -22.53 -33.63
N LEU A 126 -13.83 -22.29 -32.59
CA LEU A 126 -13.02 -21.07 -32.49
C LEU A 126 -11.93 -20.97 -33.57
N GLU A 127 -11.25 -22.08 -33.90
CA GLU A 127 -10.23 -22.14 -34.96
C GLU A 127 -10.83 -21.83 -36.35
N ALA A 128 -12.07 -22.26 -36.62
CA ALA A 128 -12.77 -22.01 -37.89
C ALA A 128 -13.51 -20.66 -37.95
N ASN A 129 -13.76 -20.00 -36.82
CA ASN A 129 -14.57 -18.78 -36.73
C ASN A 129 -13.82 -17.67 -35.98
N ARG A 130 -12.84 -17.04 -36.65
CA ARG A 130 -11.99 -15.97 -36.08
C ARG A 130 -12.73 -14.80 -35.46
N ASP A 131 -13.87 -14.40 -36.02
CA ASP A 131 -14.72 -13.40 -35.40
C ASP A 131 -16.15 -13.94 -35.19
N PRO A 132 -16.39 -14.65 -34.06
CA PRO A 132 -17.71 -15.18 -33.78
C PRO A 132 -18.71 -14.05 -33.50
N VAL A 133 -18.27 -12.93 -32.92
CA VAL A 133 -19.13 -11.77 -32.61
C VAL A 133 -19.62 -11.13 -33.90
N ALA A 134 -18.74 -10.91 -34.88
CA ALA A 134 -19.12 -10.39 -36.19
C ALA A 134 -20.05 -11.33 -36.97
N LYS A 135 -19.90 -12.66 -36.83
CA LYS A 135 -20.83 -13.63 -37.42
C LYS A 135 -22.19 -13.63 -36.72
N MET A 136 -22.21 -13.54 -35.40
CA MET A 136 -23.44 -13.55 -34.61
C MET A 136 -24.27 -12.28 -34.83
N LEU A 137 -23.66 -11.10 -34.69
CA LEU A 137 -24.37 -9.81 -34.65
C LEU A 137 -24.25 -8.99 -35.95
N GLY A 138 -23.28 -9.31 -36.80
CA GLY A 138 -23.04 -8.62 -38.08
C GLY A 138 -21.74 -7.79 -38.10
N PRO A 139 -21.28 -7.36 -39.30
CA PRO A 139 -19.97 -6.73 -39.48
C PRO A 139 -19.83 -5.36 -38.80
N SER A 140 -20.92 -4.69 -38.46
CA SER A 140 -20.89 -3.45 -37.65
C SER A 140 -20.41 -3.64 -36.22
N PHE A 141 -20.33 -4.90 -35.75
CA PHE A 141 -19.86 -5.29 -34.41
C PHE A 141 -18.55 -6.08 -34.46
N ALA A 142 -17.85 -6.07 -35.60
CA ALA A 142 -16.52 -6.67 -35.72
C ALA A 142 -15.50 -5.88 -34.87
N THR A 143 -14.59 -6.61 -34.22
CA THR A 143 -13.48 -6.00 -33.48
C THR A 143 -12.42 -5.55 -34.49
N VAL A 144 -12.16 -4.24 -34.56
CA VAL A 144 -11.10 -3.69 -35.42
C VAL A 144 -9.76 -3.77 -34.66
N GLU A 145 -8.70 -4.20 -35.32
CA GLU A 145 -7.36 -4.19 -34.73
C GLU A 145 -6.90 -2.74 -34.52
N GLY A 146 -6.71 -2.35 -33.25
CA GLY A 146 -6.14 -1.05 -32.85
C GLY A 146 -7.04 -0.18 -31.97
N GLU A 147 -8.34 -0.11 -32.23
CA GLU A 147 -9.27 0.80 -31.53
C GLU A 147 -10.64 0.17 -31.24
N ASP A 148 -11.08 0.16 -29.97
CA ASP A 148 -12.40 -0.31 -29.54
C ASP A 148 -13.52 0.72 -29.86
N SER A 149 -13.70 1.03 -31.14
CA SER A 149 -14.74 1.95 -31.64
C SER A 149 -16.17 1.36 -31.60
N SER A 150 -16.30 0.07 -31.29
CA SER A 150 -17.58 -0.67 -31.26
C SER A 150 -18.59 -0.08 -30.27
N VAL A 151 -18.13 0.34 -29.08
CA VAL A 151 -18.97 0.96 -28.03
C VAL A 151 -19.42 2.38 -28.43
N LEU A 152 -18.56 3.16 -29.08
CA LEU A 152 -18.88 4.53 -29.52
C LEU A 152 -19.96 4.53 -30.61
N ARG A 153 -19.84 3.64 -31.61
CA ARG A 153 -20.85 3.49 -32.68
C ARG A 153 -22.20 2.95 -32.18
N LEU A 154 -22.19 2.26 -31.04
CA LEU A 154 -23.40 1.84 -30.34
C LEU A 154 -24.08 3.01 -29.62
N LEU A 155 -23.31 3.86 -28.94
CA LEU A 155 -23.81 5.07 -28.31
C LEU A 155 -24.40 6.04 -29.33
N GLU A 156 -23.85 6.12 -30.55
CA GLU A 156 -24.44 6.87 -31.67
C GLU A 156 -25.82 6.32 -32.06
N LYS A 157 -25.95 5.00 -32.31
CA LYS A 157 -27.24 4.40 -32.68
C LYS A 157 -28.30 4.46 -31.57
N VAL A 158 -27.90 4.39 -30.30
CA VAL A 158 -28.81 4.59 -29.17
C VAL A 158 -29.30 6.04 -29.08
N ARG A 159 -28.54 7.01 -29.60
CA ARG A 159 -28.90 8.43 -29.63
C ARG A 159 -29.98 8.77 -30.67
N GLU A 160 -30.17 7.93 -31.68
CA GLU A 160 -31.12 8.18 -32.79
C GLU A 160 -32.56 7.77 -32.48
N GLY A 161 -32.85 7.23 -31.28
CA GLY A 161 -34.20 7.10 -30.73
C GLY A 161 -35.06 5.92 -31.21
N ASP A 162 -34.82 5.37 -32.40
CA ASP A 162 -35.55 4.23 -32.95
C ASP A 162 -34.85 2.88 -32.67
N LEU A 163 -35.02 2.33 -31.46
CA LEU A 163 -34.67 0.93 -31.19
C LEU A 163 -35.86 -0.02 -31.39
N ALA A 164 -35.78 -0.81 -32.46
CA ALA A 164 -36.59 -2.02 -32.58
C ALA A 164 -36.22 -3.05 -31.49
N LYS A 165 -37.16 -3.94 -31.16
CA LYS A 165 -36.96 -5.01 -30.16
C LYS A 165 -35.80 -5.96 -30.50
N GLU A 166 -35.50 -6.12 -31.79
CA GLU A 166 -34.36 -6.92 -32.26
C GLU A 166 -33.01 -6.24 -31.94
N THR A 167 -32.91 -4.92 -32.10
CA THR A 167 -31.71 -4.14 -31.73
C THR A 167 -31.45 -4.14 -30.22
N GLU A 168 -32.48 -4.08 -29.38
CA GLU A 168 -32.29 -4.20 -27.92
C GLU A 168 -31.69 -5.57 -27.54
N THR A 169 -32.18 -6.65 -28.15
CA THR A 169 -31.67 -8.01 -27.91
C THR A 169 -30.22 -8.16 -28.38
N GLN A 170 -29.86 -7.56 -29.52
CA GLN A 170 -28.48 -7.55 -30.03
C GLN A 170 -27.52 -6.80 -29.08
N VAL A 171 -27.95 -5.64 -28.54
CA VAL A 171 -27.16 -4.85 -27.57
C VAL A 171 -26.91 -5.65 -26.29
N ARG A 172 -27.95 -6.27 -25.71
CA ARG A 172 -27.81 -7.11 -24.51
C ARG A 172 -26.88 -8.30 -24.75
N LEU A 173 -27.04 -8.99 -25.88
CA LEU A 173 -26.18 -10.11 -26.26
C LEU A 173 -24.71 -9.68 -26.41
N LEU A 174 -24.43 -8.51 -27.00
CA LEU A 174 -23.07 -7.98 -27.08
C LEU A 174 -22.47 -7.68 -25.71
N ILE A 175 -23.22 -7.03 -24.81
CA ILE A 175 -22.75 -6.72 -23.45
C ILE A 175 -22.36 -8.01 -22.70
N LEU A 176 -23.17 -9.07 -22.81
CA LEU A 176 -22.88 -10.37 -22.20
C LEU A 176 -21.61 -11.03 -22.77
N LEU A 177 -21.40 -10.91 -24.09
CA LEU A 177 -20.18 -11.41 -24.75
C LEU A 177 -18.93 -10.59 -24.35
N GLN A 178 -19.06 -9.26 -24.18
CA GLN A 178 -17.98 -8.39 -23.73
C GLN A 178 -17.64 -8.60 -22.24
N GLN A 179 -18.63 -8.87 -21.40
CA GLN A 179 -18.43 -9.28 -20.01
C GLN A 179 -17.69 -10.62 -19.92
N LEU A 180 -18.05 -11.60 -20.75
CA LEU A 180 -17.29 -12.85 -20.85
C LEU A 180 -15.84 -12.60 -21.28
N ASP A 181 -15.63 -11.83 -22.34
CA ASP A 181 -14.29 -11.55 -22.89
C ASP A 181 -13.39 -10.83 -21.86
N THR A 182 -13.97 -9.87 -21.11
CA THR A 182 -13.30 -9.20 -19.98
C THR A 182 -12.98 -10.19 -18.84
N HIS A 183 -13.90 -11.12 -18.53
CA HIS A 183 -13.69 -12.14 -17.51
C HIS A 183 -12.54 -13.10 -17.90
N LEU A 184 -12.59 -13.64 -19.12
CA LEU A 184 -11.56 -14.52 -19.69
C LEU A 184 -10.18 -13.85 -19.71
N LEU A 185 -10.12 -12.58 -20.12
CA LEU A 185 -8.88 -11.79 -20.10
C LEU A 185 -8.39 -11.60 -18.67
N SER A 186 -9.26 -11.26 -17.71
CA SER A 186 -8.88 -11.07 -16.31
C SER A 186 -8.39 -12.35 -15.63
N ASN A 187 -8.98 -13.52 -15.95
CA ASN A 187 -8.56 -14.81 -15.41
C ASN A 187 -7.25 -15.28 -16.05
N SER A 188 -7.08 -15.06 -17.36
CA SER A 188 -5.82 -15.32 -18.06
C SER A 188 -4.69 -14.45 -17.50
N LEU A 189 -4.94 -13.16 -17.29
CA LEU A 189 -3.99 -12.24 -16.64
C LEU A 189 -3.67 -12.66 -15.20
N LYS A 190 -4.62 -13.23 -14.46
CA LYS A 190 -4.36 -13.80 -13.13
C LYS A 190 -3.44 -15.02 -13.21
N GLN A 191 -3.71 -15.97 -14.10
CA GLN A 191 -2.86 -17.15 -14.31
C GLN A 191 -1.45 -16.74 -14.76
N ILE A 192 -1.34 -15.83 -15.74
CA ILE A 192 -0.06 -15.26 -16.18
C ILE A 192 0.65 -14.52 -15.03
N SER A 193 -0.08 -13.82 -14.15
CA SER A 193 0.52 -13.12 -13.00
C SER A 193 1.01 -14.02 -11.87
N GLN A 194 0.58 -15.29 -11.84
CA GLN A 194 1.05 -16.28 -10.87
C GLN A 194 2.39 -16.91 -11.30
N GLU A 195 2.76 -16.81 -12.58
CA GLU A 195 4.11 -17.14 -13.06
C GLU A 195 5.02 -15.89 -12.97
N VAL A 196 5.79 -15.83 -11.86
CA VAL A 196 6.98 -14.98 -11.62
C VAL A 196 7.01 -13.63 -12.35
N ARG A 197 6.51 -12.57 -11.68
CA ARG A 197 6.70 -11.19 -12.17
C ARG A 197 8.14 -10.72 -12.02
N LEU A 198 8.81 -10.46 -13.15
CA LEU A 198 10.05 -9.67 -13.16
C LEU A 198 9.73 -8.22 -12.82
N SER A 199 10.47 -7.63 -11.88
CA SER A 199 10.41 -6.20 -11.56
C SER A 199 11.53 -5.44 -12.27
N PRO A 200 11.38 -4.13 -12.53
CA PRO A 200 12.46 -3.32 -13.11
C PRO A 200 13.77 -3.40 -12.33
N ALA A 201 13.69 -3.41 -10.99
CA ALA A 201 14.85 -3.59 -10.11
C ALA A 201 15.50 -4.99 -10.24
N ALA A 202 14.71 -6.06 -10.34
CA ALA A 202 15.25 -7.40 -10.54
C ALA A 202 15.97 -7.53 -11.90
N VAL A 203 15.37 -7.01 -12.97
CA VAL A 203 15.99 -7.00 -14.31
C VAL A 203 17.27 -6.14 -14.33
N LYS A 204 17.29 -5.00 -13.62
CA LYS A 204 18.48 -4.15 -13.50
C LYS A 204 19.63 -4.90 -12.80
N ASN A 205 19.36 -5.54 -11.67
CA ASN A 205 20.34 -6.36 -10.94
C ASN A 205 20.88 -7.52 -11.80
N ASP A 206 20.02 -8.24 -12.53
CA ASP A 206 20.43 -9.32 -13.44
C ASP A 206 21.33 -8.80 -14.58
N VAL A 207 21.02 -7.62 -15.15
CA VAL A 207 21.83 -6.99 -16.20
C VAL A 207 23.18 -6.51 -15.67
N GLU A 208 23.24 -5.93 -14.48
CA GLU A 208 24.48 -5.51 -13.83
C GLU A 208 25.37 -6.73 -13.49
N LEU A 209 24.77 -7.81 -12.98
CA LEU A 209 25.47 -9.08 -12.76
C LEU A 209 26.03 -9.64 -14.09
N LEU A 210 25.24 -9.64 -15.18
CA LEU A 210 25.73 -10.10 -16.49
C LEU A 210 26.82 -9.19 -17.09
N LYS A 211 26.77 -7.88 -16.85
CA LYS A 211 27.86 -6.94 -17.21
C LYS A 211 29.15 -7.25 -16.45
N SER A 212 29.08 -7.68 -15.18
CA SER A 212 30.28 -8.07 -14.42
C SER A 212 31.04 -9.24 -15.06
N PHE A 213 30.35 -10.13 -15.78
CA PHE A 213 30.95 -11.25 -16.53
C PHE A 213 31.50 -10.89 -17.93
N CYS A 214 31.58 -9.59 -18.27
CA CYS A 214 32.14 -9.08 -19.53
C CYS A 214 33.57 -8.50 -19.40
N CYS A 215 34.04 -8.22 -18.17
CA CYS A 215 35.34 -7.61 -17.90
C CYS A 215 36.53 -8.57 -18.16
N ASP A 216 37.73 -8.01 -18.37
CA ASP A 216 38.91 -8.78 -18.80
C ASP A 216 39.51 -9.67 -17.68
N GLY A 217 39.75 -10.93 -18.03
CA GLY A 217 40.35 -11.96 -17.17
C GLY A 217 39.91 -13.37 -17.55
N GLU A 218 40.37 -14.40 -16.83
CA GLU A 218 39.98 -15.82 -17.07
C GLU A 218 38.49 -16.13 -16.80
N LYS A 219 37.72 -15.14 -16.34
CA LYS A 219 36.30 -15.22 -15.97
C LYS A 219 35.33 -14.78 -17.08
N ARG A 220 35.74 -14.73 -18.34
CA ARG A 220 34.94 -14.14 -19.43
C ARG A 220 33.83 -15.08 -19.93
N VAL A 221 32.56 -14.73 -19.73
CA VAL A 221 31.40 -15.57 -20.13
C VAL A 221 30.62 -14.97 -21.32
N LEU A 222 30.53 -13.64 -21.41
CA LEU A 222 29.90 -12.88 -22.49
C LEU A 222 30.90 -11.90 -23.13
N LYS A 223 30.58 -11.32 -24.29
CA LYS A 223 31.38 -10.24 -24.92
C LYS A 223 30.93 -8.87 -24.40
N ALA A 224 29.63 -8.61 -24.44
CA ALA A 224 29.02 -7.35 -24.00
C ALA A 224 27.53 -7.54 -23.68
N VAL A 225 27.01 -6.72 -22.77
CA VAL A 225 25.58 -6.57 -22.47
C VAL A 225 25.26 -5.09 -22.41
N GLN A 226 24.40 -4.61 -23.30
CA GLN A 226 24.05 -3.19 -23.44
C GLN A 226 22.53 -3.01 -23.50
N TYR A 227 22.03 -1.88 -23.01
CA TYR A 227 20.64 -1.47 -23.28
C TYR A 227 20.56 -0.87 -24.68
N THR A 228 19.40 -0.95 -25.35
CA THR A 228 19.18 -0.19 -26.60
C THR A 228 18.90 1.30 -26.34
N SER A 229 18.60 1.66 -25.09
CA SER A 229 18.30 3.02 -24.64
C SER A 229 18.95 3.29 -23.28
N ASP A 230 19.72 4.37 -23.20
CA ASP A 230 20.34 4.82 -21.96
C ASP A 230 19.36 5.57 -21.04
N TYR A 231 18.20 5.97 -21.55
CA TYR A 231 17.15 6.67 -20.80
C TYR A 231 16.38 5.73 -19.86
N GLU A 232 16.25 6.10 -18.58
CA GLU A 232 15.50 5.38 -17.55
C GLU A 232 14.41 6.32 -16.99
N PHE A 233 13.15 5.86 -17.01
CA PHE A 233 12.01 6.57 -16.44
C PHE A 233 12.01 6.44 -14.91
N ALA A 234 11.30 7.33 -14.22
CA ALA A 234 11.24 7.36 -12.75
C ALA A 234 10.70 6.08 -12.07
N ASN A 235 10.07 5.17 -12.84
CA ASN A 235 9.62 3.85 -12.40
C ASN A 235 10.65 2.72 -12.65
N GLY A 236 11.88 3.06 -13.06
CA GLY A 236 12.97 2.12 -13.37
C GLY A 236 12.86 1.41 -14.73
N CYS A 237 11.82 1.68 -15.51
CA CYS A 237 11.70 1.13 -16.88
C CYS A 237 12.55 1.94 -17.88
N ARG A 238 13.02 1.30 -18.94
CA ARG A 238 13.79 1.90 -20.06
C ARG A 238 13.04 1.83 -21.40
N THR A 239 11.81 1.35 -21.38
CA THR A 239 10.83 1.36 -22.49
C THR A 239 9.96 2.62 -22.45
N PRO A 240 9.39 3.08 -23.59
CA PRO A 240 8.46 4.21 -23.58
C PRO A 240 7.13 3.90 -22.85
N PRO A 241 6.39 4.91 -22.32
CA PRO A 241 5.21 4.69 -21.49
C PRO A 241 4.11 3.82 -22.12
N TRP A 242 3.87 3.95 -23.43
CA TRP A 242 2.88 3.12 -24.13
C TRP A 242 3.27 1.64 -24.21
N ARG A 243 4.57 1.32 -24.25
CA ARG A 243 5.08 -0.07 -24.13
C ARG A 243 5.10 -0.58 -22.69
N GLN A 244 5.29 0.31 -21.70
CA GLN A 244 5.17 -0.04 -20.28
C GLN A 244 3.75 -0.50 -19.90
N VAL A 245 2.70 0.04 -20.54
CA VAL A 245 1.31 -0.44 -20.37
C VAL A 245 1.15 -1.91 -20.79
N HIS A 246 1.96 -2.37 -21.75
CA HIS A 246 2.03 -3.79 -22.15
C HIS A 246 2.97 -4.64 -21.27
N GLY A 247 3.54 -4.06 -20.21
CA GLY A 247 4.41 -4.74 -19.26
C GLY A 247 5.88 -4.82 -19.69
N GLU A 248 6.30 -4.16 -20.77
CA GLU A 248 7.71 -4.19 -21.19
C GLU A 248 8.57 -3.27 -20.31
N ILE A 249 9.72 -3.77 -19.85
CA ILE A 249 10.60 -3.12 -18.86
C ILE A 249 11.82 -2.49 -19.55
N CYS A 250 12.55 -3.24 -20.37
CA CYS A 250 13.72 -2.76 -21.11
C CYS A 250 14.03 -3.65 -22.32
N TYR A 251 14.81 -3.13 -23.27
CA TYR A 251 15.39 -3.91 -24.36
C TYR A 251 16.92 -3.96 -24.24
N LEU A 252 17.49 -5.11 -24.57
CA LEU A 252 18.90 -5.43 -24.41
C LEU A 252 19.50 -5.96 -25.72
N VAL A 253 20.78 -5.65 -25.93
CA VAL A 253 21.63 -6.30 -26.94
C VAL A 253 22.71 -7.08 -26.19
N ILE A 254 22.70 -8.40 -26.33
CA ILE A 254 23.65 -9.30 -25.67
C ILE A 254 24.55 -9.95 -26.71
N GLN A 255 25.85 -9.67 -26.64
CA GLN A 255 26.86 -10.29 -27.48
C GLN A 255 27.44 -11.53 -26.79
N THR A 256 27.18 -12.70 -27.36
CA THR A 256 27.72 -13.99 -26.93
C THR A 256 29.03 -14.30 -27.65
N TRP A 257 29.74 -15.35 -27.22
CA TRP A 257 30.98 -15.78 -27.89
C TRP A 257 30.72 -16.65 -29.12
N ASP A 258 29.64 -17.42 -29.09
CA ASP A 258 29.31 -18.55 -29.97
C ASP A 258 28.09 -18.34 -30.86
N THR A 259 27.28 -17.31 -30.63
CA THR A 259 26.10 -16.97 -31.44
C THR A 259 26.12 -15.51 -31.94
N GLN A 260 25.18 -15.16 -32.82
CA GLN A 260 24.97 -13.76 -33.24
C GLN A 260 24.41 -12.93 -32.08
N PRO A 261 24.52 -11.58 -32.12
CA PRO A 261 23.96 -10.71 -31.11
C PRO A 261 22.48 -11.00 -30.85
N LEU A 262 22.14 -11.27 -29.59
CA LEU A 262 20.78 -11.55 -29.16
C LEU A 262 20.09 -10.23 -28.80
N TYR A 263 19.00 -9.91 -29.49
CA TYR A 263 18.12 -8.80 -29.15
C TYR A 263 17.02 -9.32 -28.24
N VAL A 264 16.90 -8.77 -27.04
CA VAL A 264 16.09 -9.31 -25.95
C VAL A 264 15.15 -8.25 -25.41
N THR A 265 13.88 -8.60 -25.22
CA THR A 265 12.90 -7.82 -24.46
C THR A 265 12.75 -8.43 -23.08
N CYS A 266 12.92 -7.62 -22.04
CA CYS A 266 12.54 -7.96 -20.67
C CYS A 266 11.17 -7.37 -20.38
N SER A 267 10.23 -8.19 -19.91
CA SER A 267 8.87 -7.79 -19.54
C SER A 267 8.49 -8.31 -18.16
N THR A 268 7.43 -7.76 -17.57
CA THR A 268 6.88 -8.25 -16.29
C THR A 268 6.35 -9.68 -16.37
N ALA A 269 6.14 -10.24 -17.57
CA ALA A 269 5.75 -11.63 -17.81
C ALA A 269 6.93 -12.56 -18.17
N GLY A 270 8.17 -12.06 -18.17
CA GLY A 270 9.37 -12.82 -18.53
C GLY A 270 10.22 -12.17 -19.64
N VAL A 271 11.21 -12.92 -20.12
CA VAL A 271 12.25 -12.48 -21.05
C VAL A 271 12.16 -13.24 -22.37
N PHE A 272 12.22 -12.56 -23.51
CA PHE A 272 12.13 -13.19 -24.83
C PHE A 272 13.01 -12.50 -25.88
N LEU A 273 13.31 -13.19 -26.97
CA LEU A 273 14.01 -12.62 -28.13
C LEU A 273 13.06 -11.79 -29.00
N ASN A 274 13.56 -10.69 -29.57
CA ASN A 274 12.83 -9.84 -30.50
C ASN A 274 13.56 -9.71 -31.85
N GLY A 275 12.91 -9.08 -32.83
CA GLY A 275 13.39 -8.96 -34.22
C GLY A 275 14.64 -8.10 -34.42
N GLY A 276 15.04 -7.31 -33.41
CA GLY A 276 16.15 -6.38 -33.45
C GLY A 276 15.87 -5.12 -34.27
N ILE A 277 16.65 -4.05 -34.01
CA ILE A 277 16.55 -2.80 -34.77
C ILE A 277 17.14 -3.03 -36.16
N ARG A 278 16.26 -3.22 -37.16
CA ARG A 278 16.62 -3.21 -38.58
C ARG A 278 16.34 -1.81 -39.14
N PRO A 279 17.26 -1.19 -39.89
CA PRO A 279 17.15 0.21 -40.31
C PRO A 279 16.04 0.52 -41.36
N GLU A 280 15.15 -0.45 -41.67
CA GLU A 280 14.16 -0.33 -42.76
C GLU A 280 12.75 -0.83 -42.36
N ALA A 281 12.44 -1.05 -41.08
CA ALA A 281 11.10 -1.44 -40.62
C ALA A 281 10.79 -0.96 -39.19
N GLU A 282 10.06 0.15 -39.06
CA GLU A 282 9.83 0.80 -37.76
C GLU A 282 8.68 0.19 -36.92
N GLU A 283 7.75 -0.55 -37.51
CA GLU A 283 6.51 -0.95 -36.81
C GLU A 283 6.62 -2.26 -35.97
N ASN A 284 7.44 -3.24 -36.38
CA ASN A 284 7.43 -4.60 -35.78
C ASN A 284 8.77 -5.03 -35.14
N ALA A 285 9.72 -4.12 -34.90
CA ALA A 285 11.09 -4.46 -34.51
C ALA A 285 11.23 -5.15 -33.13
N PHE A 286 10.28 -4.92 -32.21
CA PHE A 286 10.34 -5.41 -30.82
C PHE A 286 9.39 -6.59 -30.55
N ASP A 287 8.70 -7.08 -31.56
CA ASP A 287 7.74 -8.18 -31.43
C ASP A 287 8.44 -9.49 -31.03
N ARG A 288 7.73 -10.33 -30.26
CA ARG A 288 8.26 -11.57 -29.69
C ARG A 288 8.55 -12.61 -30.78
N THR A 289 9.82 -12.97 -30.94
CA THR A 289 10.28 -14.01 -31.89
C THR A 289 10.67 -15.34 -31.23
N SER A 290 10.59 -15.46 -29.90
CA SER A 290 10.83 -16.72 -29.17
C SER A 290 9.75 -17.04 -28.14
N GLU A 291 9.83 -18.23 -27.55
CA GLU A 291 9.17 -18.52 -26.27
C GLU A 291 9.64 -17.54 -25.17
N VAL A 292 8.85 -17.43 -24.10
CA VAL A 292 9.14 -16.57 -22.95
C VAL A 292 9.86 -17.37 -21.88
N TYR A 293 11.03 -16.90 -21.45
CA TYR A 293 11.84 -17.47 -20.40
C TYR A 293 11.64 -16.72 -19.09
N LYS A 294 11.68 -17.43 -17.97
CA LYS A 294 11.50 -16.85 -16.62
C LYS A 294 12.55 -15.79 -16.23
N ASP A 295 13.77 -15.88 -16.75
CA ASP A 295 14.88 -14.98 -16.41
C ASP A 295 15.94 -14.96 -17.54
N LEU A 296 16.78 -13.92 -17.54
CA LEU A 296 17.85 -13.70 -18.53
C LEU A 296 18.85 -14.86 -18.58
N VAL A 297 19.18 -15.44 -17.42
CA VAL A 297 20.16 -16.55 -17.31
C VAL A 297 19.62 -17.81 -17.97
N THR A 298 18.33 -18.10 -17.86
CA THR A 298 17.66 -19.26 -18.44
C THR A 298 17.58 -19.11 -19.97
N LEU A 299 17.25 -17.92 -20.47
CA LEU A 299 17.34 -17.60 -21.91
C LEU A 299 18.75 -17.82 -22.42
N LEU A 300 19.76 -17.24 -21.78
CA LEU A 300 21.16 -17.36 -22.21
C LEU A 300 21.70 -18.79 -22.16
N LYS A 301 21.28 -19.60 -21.18
CA LYS A 301 21.59 -21.04 -21.14
C LYS A 301 20.94 -21.83 -22.28
N SER A 302 19.75 -21.42 -22.73
CA SER A 302 19.08 -22.03 -23.89
C SER A 302 19.72 -21.60 -25.22
N MET A 303 20.22 -20.37 -25.31
CA MET A 303 20.66 -19.75 -26.57
C MET A 303 22.19 -19.74 -26.80
N SER A 304 23.01 -19.97 -25.77
CA SER A 304 24.48 -20.01 -25.86
C SER A 304 25.05 -21.21 -25.09
N PRO A 305 25.43 -22.29 -25.80
CA PRO A 305 26.18 -23.41 -25.22
C PRO A 305 27.45 -22.97 -24.48
N HIS A 306 28.17 -21.95 -24.96
CA HIS A 306 29.34 -21.39 -24.29
C HIS A 306 28.99 -20.77 -22.93
N PHE A 307 27.91 -19.98 -22.87
CA PHE A 307 27.40 -19.42 -21.62
C PHE A 307 26.99 -20.54 -20.65
N ALA A 308 26.23 -21.53 -21.13
CA ALA A 308 25.75 -22.64 -20.32
C ALA A 308 26.87 -23.46 -19.67
N VAL A 309 27.97 -23.71 -20.38
CA VAL A 309 29.12 -24.47 -19.85
C VAL A 309 29.99 -23.66 -18.88
N ASN A 310 30.15 -22.36 -19.11
CA ASN A 310 31.12 -21.54 -18.38
C ASN A 310 30.53 -20.76 -17.20
N ILE A 311 29.23 -20.46 -17.18
CA ILE A 311 28.57 -19.79 -16.04
C ILE A 311 28.64 -20.61 -14.74
N HIS A 312 28.73 -21.94 -14.84
CA HIS A 312 28.86 -22.84 -13.69
C HIS A 312 30.28 -22.97 -13.13
N LYS A 313 31.30 -22.39 -13.79
CA LYS A 313 32.70 -22.39 -13.34
C LYS A 313 33.08 -21.11 -12.56
N GLN A 314 32.13 -20.20 -12.41
CA GLN A 314 32.28 -18.96 -11.64
C GLN A 314 32.00 -19.27 -10.16
N ASP A 315 33.04 -19.49 -9.35
CA ASP A 315 32.89 -19.51 -7.89
C ASP A 315 32.45 -18.13 -7.40
N PHE A 316 31.32 -18.08 -6.70
CA PHE A 316 30.76 -16.87 -6.07
C PHE A 316 31.58 -16.48 -4.82
N ALA A 317 32.79 -15.99 -5.04
CA ALA A 317 33.58 -15.29 -4.04
C ALA A 317 33.21 -13.79 -4.03
N PHE A 318 32.53 -13.35 -2.98
CA PHE A 318 32.60 -11.94 -2.56
C PHE A 318 34.06 -11.65 -2.15
N GLN A 319 34.67 -10.66 -2.80
CA GLN A 319 35.89 -9.98 -2.36
C GLN A 319 35.57 -8.47 -2.47
N GLU A 320 35.67 -7.70 -1.39
CA GLU A 320 36.93 -7.06 -0.96
C GLU A 320 37.59 -6.31 -2.12
N GLU A 321 37.49 -4.98 -2.10
CA GLU A 321 38.19 -4.11 -3.04
C GLU A 321 39.72 -4.25 -2.88
N PRO A 322 40.49 -4.38 -3.98
CA PRO A 322 41.93 -4.34 -3.90
C PRO A 322 42.42 -2.90 -3.72
N SER A 323 43.25 -2.69 -2.69
CA SER A 323 43.89 -1.41 -2.42
C SER A 323 44.97 -1.06 -3.46
N SER A 324 44.78 0.04 -4.18
CA SER A 324 45.84 0.59 -5.04
C SER A 324 46.83 1.43 -4.23
N THR A 325 47.89 0.80 -3.72
CA THR A 325 49.10 1.54 -3.32
C THR A 325 50.03 1.68 -4.51
N GLN A 326 50.12 2.89 -5.07
CA GLN A 326 51.20 3.24 -5.98
C GLN A 326 52.55 3.13 -5.25
N LYS A 327 53.44 2.24 -5.70
CA LYS A 327 54.88 2.48 -5.64
C LYS A 327 55.55 2.14 -6.96
N ILE A 328 56.45 3.04 -7.32
CA ILE A 328 57.16 3.15 -8.60
C ILE A 328 58.17 1.99 -8.76
N GLN A 329 58.41 1.57 -10.01
CA GLN A 329 59.43 0.57 -10.37
C GLN A 329 60.85 1.17 -10.48
N HIS A 330 61.84 0.29 -10.28
CA HIS A 330 63.29 0.45 -10.54
C HIS A 330 64.07 1.43 -9.63
N MET A 331 65.37 1.22 -9.31
CA MET A 331 66.34 0.26 -9.88
C MET A 331 67.29 -0.35 -8.80
N GLU A 332 68.12 -1.30 -9.25
CA GLU A 332 69.04 -2.21 -8.54
C GLU A 332 70.00 -1.61 -7.47
N SER A 333 70.35 -2.43 -6.46
CA SER A 333 71.77 -2.70 -6.11
C SER A 333 71.97 -3.85 -5.10
N VAL A 334 72.68 -4.91 -5.55
CA VAL A 334 73.80 -5.66 -4.91
C VAL A 334 73.73 -6.12 -3.43
N ASP A 335 74.05 -7.41 -3.22
CA ASP A 335 74.26 -8.08 -1.93
C ASP A 335 75.50 -7.63 -1.12
N ALA A 336 75.36 -7.59 0.21
CA ALA A 336 76.38 -7.85 1.24
C ALA A 336 75.63 -8.10 2.57
N GLU A 337 75.84 -9.19 3.30
CA GLU A 337 76.88 -9.33 4.35
C GLU A 337 76.87 -8.13 5.34
N GLU A 338 76.75 -8.27 6.66
CA GLU A 338 77.10 -9.41 7.52
C GLU A 338 76.48 -9.28 8.95
N GLN A 339 76.40 -10.40 9.69
CA GLN A 339 76.48 -10.53 11.17
C GLN A 339 75.50 -9.75 12.11
N GLY A 340 75.32 -10.24 13.36
CA GLY A 340 74.78 -9.38 14.45
C GLY A 340 73.68 -9.94 15.38
N GLN A 341 73.50 -11.26 15.49
CA GLN A 341 72.88 -11.87 16.68
C GLN A 341 73.77 -11.65 17.94
N PRO A 342 73.32 -11.89 19.21
CA PRO A 342 71.95 -12.12 19.73
C PRO A 342 71.70 -11.58 21.19
N GLN A 343 70.62 -12.07 21.84
CA GLN A 343 70.41 -12.23 23.31
C GLN A 343 70.09 -10.95 24.12
N ARG A 344 69.28 -10.98 25.19
CA ARG A 344 68.53 -12.00 26.00
C ARG A 344 67.34 -11.26 26.68
N SER A 345 66.29 -11.83 27.26
CA SER A 345 65.89 -13.20 27.69
C SER A 345 64.35 -13.29 27.68
N TYR A 346 63.69 -14.40 27.31
CA TYR A 346 63.40 -15.60 28.13
C TYR A 346 62.71 -15.28 29.48
N ASP A 347 61.66 -15.99 29.95
CA ASP A 347 61.20 -17.34 29.57
C ASP A 347 59.73 -17.67 30.00
N HIS A 348 59.29 -18.91 29.68
CA HIS A 348 58.08 -19.67 30.12
C HIS A 348 56.86 -19.69 29.17
N GLN A 349 56.24 -20.84 28.85
CA GLN A 349 56.54 -22.25 29.22
C GLN A 349 55.89 -23.23 28.21
N GLU A 350 56.63 -24.24 27.74
CA GLU A 350 56.07 -25.45 27.08
C GLU A 350 55.95 -26.62 28.08
N LYS A 351 55.04 -27.57 27.84
CA LYS A 351 55.03 -28.88 28.52
C LYS A 351 54.64 -30.06 27.61
N ASN A 352 55.52 -31.07 27.66
CA ASN A 352 55.42 -32.49 27.29
C ASN A 352 54.04 -33.14 27.56
N VAL A 353 53.47 -34.07 26.77
CA VAL A 353 53.92 -35.32 26.07
C VAL A 353 53.55 -36.63 26.83
N HIS A 354 52.96 -37.57 26.07
CA HIS A 354 52.69 -39.01 26.34
C HIS A 354 51.70 -39.47 27.44
N GLU A 355 50.73 -40.31 27.03
CA GLU A 355 50.72 -41.73 27.43
C GLU A 355 49.91 -42.65 26.46
N LYS A 356 50.09 -43.98 26.57
CA LYS A 356 49.44 -45.03 25.75
C LYS A 356 48.77 -46.08 26.66
N ALA A 357 47.61 -46.60 26.27
CA ALA A 357 47.17 -47.94 26.66
C ALA A 357 46.34 -48.64 25.57
N ARG A 358 46.51 -49.96 25.46
CA ARG A 358 45.94 -50.86 24.43
C ARG A 358 44.50 -51.30 24.75
N GLN A 359 43.71 -51.64 23.72
CA GLN A 359 43.25 -53.03 23.48
C GLN A 359 42.61 -53.22 22.08
N GLN A 360 42.88 -54.38 21.46
CA GLN A 360 42.22 -54.99 20.28
C GLN A 360 41.23 -56.07 20.76
N PRO A 361 40.40 -56.79 19.94
CA PRO A 361 40.32 -56.88 18.46
C PRO A 361 38.91 -56.63 17.83
N VAL A 362 38.78 -56.25 16.54
CA VAL A 362 38.65 -57.08 15.29
C VAL A 362 37.52 -58.15 15.39
N GLN A 363 36.43 -58.16 14.59
CA GLN A 363 36.41 -58.61 13.18
C GLN A 363 35.12 -58.32 12.34
N ASN A 364 35.34 -58.23 11.01
CA ASN A 364 34.50 -58.65 9.86
C ASN A 364 33.45 -57.73 9.18
N LYS A 365 33.47 -57.85 7.84
CA LYS A 365 32.64 -57.18 6.80
C LYS A 365 31.50 -58.08 6.33
N LEU A 366 30.51 -57.46 5.66
CA LEU A 366 29.56 -57.94 4.61
C LEU A 366 28.13 -57.47 4.98
N GLY A 367 27.33 -56.82 4.13
CA GLY A 367 27.51 -56.26 2.77
C GLY A 367 26.15 -55.71 2.29
N GLY A 368 26.08 -54.92 1.20
CA GLY A 368 24.78 -54.55 0.60
C GLY A 368 24.64 -53.14 0.01
N LYS A 369 24.73 -53.07 -1.33
CA LYS A 369 24.16 -52.09 -2.29
C LYS A 369 23.82 -50.65 -1.84
N LYS A 370 24.47 -49.69 -2.52
CA LYS A 370 24.15 -48.25 -2.53
C LYS A 370 22.74 -47.97 -3.09
N LYS A 371 22.08 -46.96 -2.54
CA LYS A 371 21.16 -46.06 -3.26
C LYS A 371 21.55 -44.62 -2.89
N LEU A 372 21.64 -43.72 -3.87
CA LEU A 372 22.10 -42.35 -3.69
C LEU A 372 20.90 -41.41 -3.53
N GLU A 373 20.91 -40.54 -2.51
CA GLU A 373 20.04 -39.38 -2.39
C GLU A 373 20.88 -38.14 -1.99
N PRO A 374 20.67 -36.95 -2.59
CA PRO A 374 21.47 -35.77 -2.27
C PRO A 374 21.16 -35.15 -0.89
N SER A 375 22.19 -34.61 -0.23
CA SER A 375 22.07 -34.00 1.10
C SER A 375 21.35 -32.66 1.12
N LEU A 376 20.55 -32.44 2.17
CA LEU A 376 19.87 -31.20 2.52
C LEU A 376 20.82 -29.97 2.53
N LYS A 377 20.70 -29.08 1.54
CA LYS A 377 21.32 -27.74 1.59
C LYS A 377 20.58 -26.60 0.86
N TRP A 378 19.32 -26.83 0.47
CA TRP A 378 18.45 -25.80 -0.15
C TRP A 378 17.05 -25.86 0.48
N LYS A 379 16.87 -25.13 1.59
CA LYS A 379 15.53 -24.91 2.19
C LYS A 379 15.35 -23.56 2.92
N ASN A 380 16.37 -22.70 2.90
CA ASN A 380 16.33 -21.36 3.51
C ASN A 380 16.49 -20.27 2.43
N LEU A 381 15.48 -20.13 1.58
CA LEU A 381 15.23 -18.92 0.78
C LEU A 381 13.75 -18.61 0.95
N GLY A 382 13.45 -17.50 1.63
CA GLY A 382 12.10 -17.18 2.14
C GLY A 382 11.14 -16.72 1.05
N LEU A 383 10.63 -17.65 0.24
CA LEU A 383 9.59 -17.41 -0.76
C LEU A 383 8.44 -18.41 -0.55
N ALA A 384 7.47 -18.01 0.27
CA ALA A 384 6.16 -18.66 0.39
C ALA A 384 5.10 -17.61 0.73
N SER A 385 4.13 -17.42 -0.18
CA SER A 385 2.96 -16.56 0.01
C SER A 385 1.88 -17.31 0.82
N PRO A 386 1.16 -16.68 1.77
CA PRO A 386 0.24 -17.38 2.66
C PRO A 386 -1.23 -17.27 2.21
N TYR A 387 -1.70 -18.17 1.34
CA TYR A 387 -3.12 -18.50 1.20
C TYR A 387 -3.32 -19.94 0.74
N GLU A 388 -3.73 -20.83 1.64
CA GLU A 388 -4.81 -21.80 1.36
C GLU A 388 -5.37 -22.45 2.64
N GLU A 389 -6.60 -22.92 2.54
CA GLU A 389 -7.48 -23.23 3.67
C GLU A 389 -7.28 -24.65 4.22
N THR A 390 -7.36 -24.82 5.55
CA THR A 390 -7.42 -26.16 6.15
C THR A 390 -8.87 -26.61 6.34
N ASN A 391 -9.40 -27.35 5.37
CA ASN A 391 -10.59 -28.18 5.58
C ASN A 391 -10.17 -29.60 5.99
N GLY A 392 -10.87 -30.19 6.96
CA GLY A 392 -10.27 -31.22 7.81
C GLY A 392 -10.36 -32.67 7.31
N GLN A 393 -9.59 -33.58 7.91
CA GLN A 393 -10.14 -34.85 8.43
C GLN A 393 -9.24 -35.64 9.43
N LYS A 394 -9.87 -35.88 10.59
CA LYS A 394 -9.69 -36.86 11.69
C LYS A 394 -8.84 -38.14 11.50
N SER A 395 -8.41 -38.64 12.68
CA SER A 395 -8.07 -40.03 13.08
C SER A 395 -6.57 -40.39 13.11
N LYS A 396 -6.04 -41.14 14.10
CA LYS A 396 -6.65 -41.77 15.31
C LYS A 396 -5.55 -42.19 16.32
N ARG A 397 -5.84 -42.05 17.63
CA ARG A 397 -5.47 -42.93 18.80
C ARG A 397 -3.97 -43.27 19.03
N SER A 398 -3.45 -43.48 20.25
CA SER A 398 -3.94 -43.53 21.65
C SER A 398 -2.70 -43.55 22.60
N ALA A 399 -2.70 -43.51 23.94
CA ALA A 399 -3.74 -43.82 24.95
C ALA A 399 -3.38 -43.30 26.38
N VAL A 400 -4.39 -43.08 27.26
CA VAL A 400 -4.43 -43.40 28.73
C VAL A 400 -3.48 -42.62 29.68
N ALA A 401 -3.82 -42.16 30.91
CA ALA A 401 -5.01 -42.09 31.79
C ALA A 401 -4.84 -40.84 32.74
N VAL A 402 -5.82 -40.09 33.29
CA VAL A 402 -7.15 -40.29 33.93
C VAL A 402 -7.15 -40.27 35.49
N LYS A 403 -7.68 -39.16 36.07
CA LYS A 403 -8.42 -38.94 37.37
C LYS A 403 -8.07 -37.54 37.97
N SER A 404 -8.97 -36.56 38.16
CA SER A 404 -10.15 -36.41 39.07
C SER A 404 -9.75 -36.48 40.56
N VAL A 405 -10.12 -35.63 41.54
CA VAL A 405 -11.35 -34.84 41.89
C VAL A 405 -10.92 -33.63 42.78
N GLY A 406 -11.62 -32.50 43.04
CA GLY A 406 -12.89 -31.94 42.55
C GLY A 406 -13.81 -31.36 43.68
N THR A 407 -14.30 -30.10 43.54
CA THR A 407 -15.32 -29.39 44.40
C THR A 407 -14.94 -29.13 45.90
N GLN A 408 -15.44 -28.12 46.65
CA GLN A 408 -16.62 -27.24 46.54
C GLN A 408 -16.48 -25.91 47.35
N GLU A 409 -17.26 -24.89 46.94
CA GLU A 409 -17.81 -23.68 47.63
C GLU A 409 -17.79 -23.62 49.19
N LYS A 410 -17.74 -22.47 49.92
CA LYS A 410 -18.71 -21.34 49.93
C LYS A 410 -18.36 -20.18 50.91
N MET A 411 -18.69 -18.94 50.49
CA MET A 411 -19.14 -17.70 51.20
C MET A 411 -18.96 -17.41 52.73
N GLN A 412 -18.59 -16.13 52.98
CA GLN A 412 -19.03 -15.19 54.05
C GLN A 412 -18.70 -15.40 55.55
N LYS A 413 -17.91 -14.47 56.16
CA LYS A 413 -18.43 -13.38 57.05
C LYS A 413 -17.35 -12.39 57.52
N LYS A 414 -17.80 -11.21 57.99
CA LYS A 414 -17.01 -10.07 58.52
C LYS A 414 -16.45 -10.36 59.94
N ALA A 415 -15.31 -9.75 60.31
CA ALA A 415 -15.27 -8.67 61.32
C ALA A 415 -13.85 -8.09 61.59
N ASN A 416 -13.85 -6.79 61.87
CA ASN A 416 -12.78 -5.89 62.33
C ASN A 416 -11.79 -6.45 63.38
N PHE A 417 -10.57 -5.90 63.43
CA PHE A 417 -10.07 -5.09 64.58
C PHE A 417 -8.81 -4.27 64.21
N SER A 418 -8.40 -3.35 65.10
CA SER A 418 -7.74 -2.09 64.73
C SER A 418 -6.27 -1.93 65.11
N VAL A 419 -5.60 -1.14 64.28
CA VAL A 419 -4.45 -0.23 64.49
C VAL A 419 -4.05 0.11 65.94
N SER A 420 -2.75 -0.04 66.22
CA SER A 420 -1.86 0.96 66.88
C SER A 420 -0.41 0.65 66.42
N SER A 421 0.57 1.56 66.37
CA SER A 421 0.72 2.87 67.02
C SER A 421 1.53 3.88 66.17
N LEU A 422 1.36 5.17 66.51
CA LEU A 422 2.13 6.37 66.10
C LEU A 422 3.24 6.66 67.18
N PRO A 423 4.13 7.70 67.13
CA PRO A 423 3.94 9.00 66.47
C PRO A 423 5.16 9.81 65.93
N GLY A 424 4.84 10.87 65.16
CA GLY A 424 5.54 12.17 65.17
C GLY A 424 5.82 12.76 63.78
N ARG A 425 5.67 14.07 63.52
CA ARG A 425 4.96 15.18 64.21
C ARG A 425 4.87 16.38 63.22
N GLN A 426 4.04 17.39 63.53
CA GLN A 426 3.93 18.72 62.85
C GLN A 426 3.22 18.77 61.48
N SER A 427 2.49 19.83 61.10
CA SER A 427 1.61 20.74 61.87
C SER A 427 0.72 21.54 60.91
N SER A 428 -0.53 21.79 61.31
CA SER A 428 -1.59 22.42 60.50
C SER A 428 -1.47 23.94 60.33
N ILE A 429 -2.16 24.50 59.32
CA ILE A 429 -3.00 25.72 59.42
C ILE A 429 -4.06 25.70 58.27
N LYS A 430 -5.27 26.22 58.56
CA LYS A 430 -6.40 26.40 57.63
C LYS A 430 -6.94 27.83 57.76
N THR A 431 -7.48 28.42 56.69
CA THR A 431 -8.50 29.51 56.66
C THR A 431 -8.97 29.65 55.20
N LYS A 432 -10.24 29.37 54.86
CA LYS A 432 -11.48 30.20 54.91
C LYS A 432 -11.57 31.30 53.82
N THR A 433 -12.56 31.12 52.94
CA THR A 433 -13.17 32.03 51.93
C THR A 433 -13.93 33.21 52.59
N PRO A 434 -14.29 34.33 51.88
CA PRO A 434 -15.35 34.32 50.85
C PRO A 434 -15.33 35.38 49.69
N GLY A 435 -16.02 35.07 48.59
CA GLY A 435 -16.96 35.96 47.85
C GLY A 435 -16.44 37.09 46.93
N GLY A 436 -16.94 37.14 45.68
CA GLY A 436 -16.84 38.31 44.78
C GLY A 436 -17.01 37.96 43.30
N GLU A 437 -17.93 38.62 42.59
CA GLU A 437 -18.30 38.37 41.18
C GLU A 437 -17.32 38.98 40.16
N GLY A 438 -17.27 38.45 38.92
CA GLY A 438 -16.45 39.05 37.85
C GLY A 438 -16.35 38.23 36.55
N THR A 439 -17.41 38.27 35.74
CA THR A 439 -17.53 37.76 34.34
C THR A 439 -16.23 37.54 33.54
N VAL A 440 -16.02 36.31 33.05
CA VAL A 440 -15.15 36.01 31.89
C VAL A 440 -15.91 35.08 30.94
N ARG A 441 -15.70 35.26 29.63
CA ARG A 441 -16.40 34.57 28.55
C ARG A 441 -15.91 33.13 28.41
N ASP A 442 -16.83 32.19 28.20
CA ASP A 442 -16.49 30.82 27.82
C ASP A 442 -15.83 30.78 26.43
N PHE A 443 -14.58 30.34 26.39
CA PHE A 443 -14.00 29.68 25.22
C PHE A 443 -13.76 28.22 25.62
N SER A 444 -14.50 27.31 24.99
CA SER A 444 -14.42 25.89 25.28
C SER A 444 -13.29 25.26 24.46
N GLU A 445 -12.09 25.19 25.02
CA GLU A 445 -10.99 24.41 24.44
C GLU A 445 -11.16 22.92 24.79
N SER A 446 -11.81 22.18 23.90
CA SER A 446 -11.78 20.71 23.92
C SER A 446 -10.55 20.22 23.16
N SER A 447 -9.40 20.18 23.84
CA SER A 447 -8.23 19.44 23.36
C SER A 447 -8.24 18.03 23.97
N SER A 448 -8.61 17.04 23.15
CA SER A 448 -8.60 15.62 23.53
C SER A 448 -7.43 14.90 22.85
N GLU A 449 -6.21 15.20 23.29
CA GLU A 449 -5.03 14.41 22.93
C GLU A 449 -5.02 13.10 23.74
N SER A 450 -5.57 12.04 23.14
CA SER A 450 -5.62 10.70 23.73
C SER A 450 -4.48 9.82 23.21
N GLU A 451 -3.23 10.12 23.60
CA GLU A 451 -2.08 9.21 23.40
C GLU A 451 -1.75 8.43 24.68
N GLU A 452 -2.57 7.42 25.00
CA GLU A 452 -2.23 6.35 25.97
C GLU A 452 -1.98 5.01 25.27
N ASP A 453 -0.98 4.96 24.38
CA ASP A 453 -0.31 3.69 24.08
C ASP A 453 0.67 3.37 25.23
N GLU A 454 0.14 2.82 26.32
CA GLU A 454 0.96 2.08 27.29
C GLU A 454 1.46 0.77 26.67
N GLU A 455 2.47 0.86 25.79
CA GLU A 455 3.36 -0.28 25.57
C GLU A 455 4.06 -0.60 26.90
N GLN A 456 3.57 -1.65 27.56
CA GLN A 456 4.22 -2.22 28.75
C GLN A 456 5.71 -2.46 28.42
N PRO A 457 6.65 -2.09 29.31
CA PRO A 457 8.06 -2.32 29.04
C PRO A 457 8.31 -3.82 28.93
N GLU A 458 8.52 -4.31 27.71
CA GLU A 458 8.92 -5.68 27.43
C GLU A 458 10.23 -5.97 28.18
N ARG A 459 10.11 -6.54 29.38
CA ARG A 459 11.23 -7.20 30.07
C ARG A 459 11.56 -8.51 29.34
N ARG A 460 12.09 -8.38 28.11
CA ARG A 460 12.85 -9.45 27.50
C ARG A 460 14.14 -9.59 28.30
N THR A 461 14.23 -10.71 29.01
CA THR A 461 15.48 -11.16 29.61
C THR A 461 16.43 -11.55 28.47
N GLU A 462 17.08 -10.56 27.86
CA GLU A 462 18.05 -10.80 26.80
C GLU A 462 19.21 -11.62 27.38
N SER A 463 19.28 -12.88 26.98
CA SER A 463 20.39 -13.77 27.28
C SER A 463 21.68 -13.17 26.73
N ASN A 464 22.70 -13.01 27.59
CA ASN A 464 24.07 -12.69 27.20
C ASN A 464 24.47 -13.57 26.01
N THR A 465 24.50 -12.95 24.84
CA THR A 465 24.96 -13.50 23.56
C THR A 465 25.88 -12.45 22.97
N ASP A 466 27.01 -12.89 22.42
CA ASP A 466 28.21 -12.06 22.30
C ASP A 466 27.98 -10.73 21.56
N LEU A 467 28.43 -9.63 22.16
CA LEU A 467 28.28 -8.31 21.56
C LEU A 467 29.12 -8.23 20.26
N PRO A 468 28.56 -7.74 19.15
CA PRO A 468 29.27 -7.62 17.87
C PRO A 468 30.57 -6.80 17.99
N SER A 469 31.53 -7.09 17.11
CA SER A 469 32.87 -6.47 17.06
C SER A 469 32.85 -4.93 16.98
N GLU A 470 31.79 -4.41 16.36
CA GLU A 470 31.45 -3.02 16.13
C GLU A 470 31.22 -2.27 17.45
N TYR A 471 30.64 -2.93 18.46
CA TYR A 471 30.42 -2.33 19.78
C TYR A 471 31.74 -1.97 20.48
N TRP A 472 32.75 -2.84 20.36
CA TRP A 472 34.08 -2.58 20.90
C TRP A 472 34.80 -1.44 20.17
N GLN A 473 34.60 -1.32 18.86
CA GLN A 473 35.11 -0.20 18.07
C GLN A 473 34.42 1.13 18.47
N ILE A 474 33.10 1.14 18.64
CA ILE A 474 32.34 2.29 19.15
C ILE A 474 32.81 2.69 20.55
N GLN A 475 32.98 1.74 21.48
CA GLN A 475 33.53 2.05 22.81
C GLN A 475 34.95 2.62 22.73
N LYS A 476 35.79 2.14 21.80
CA LYS A 476 37.14 2.66 21.58
C LYS A 476 37.11 4.09 21.03
N LEU A 477 36.24 4.39 20.06
CA LEU A 477 35.99 5.74 19.55
C LEU A 477 35.50 6.69 20.65
N VAL A 478 34.48 6.29 21.42
CA VAL A 478 33.96 7.05 22.58
C VAL A 478 35.05 7.27 23.63
N LYS A 479 35.98 6.33 23.82
CA LYS A 479 37.15 6.51 24.69
C LYS A 479 38.16 7.52 24.12
N TYR A 480 38.39 7.54 22.80
CA TYR A 480 39.19 8.60 22.16
C TYR A 480 38.53 9.98 22.29
N LEU A 481 37.20 10.10 22.22
CA LEU A 481 36.47 11.36 22.49
C LEU A 481 36.65 11.88 23.93
N LYS A 482 37.02 11.02 24.90
CA LYS A 482 37.28 11.45 26.29
C LYS A 482 38.65 12.08 26.51
N GLY A 483 39.65 11.82 25.66
CA GLY A 483 41.05 12.21 25.90
C GLY A 483 41.89 12.58 24.67
N GLY A 484 41.31 12.66 23.47
CA GLY A 484 41.99 13.14 22.27
C GLY A 484 42.20 14.66 22.26
N ASN A 485 43.17 15.12 21.48
CA ASN A 485 43.27 16.54 21.10
C ASN A 485 42.18 16.90 20.06
N GLN A 486 42.01 18.19 19.76
CA GLN A 486 40.95 18.67 18.86
C GLN A 486 40.88 17.90 17.52
N THR A 487 42.03 17.68 16.87
CA THR A 487 42.12 16.93 15.61
C THR A 487 41.72 15.46 15.78
N ALA A 488 42.20 14.78 16.82
CA ALA A 488 41.82 13.39 17.10
C ALA A 488 40.34 13.26 17.47
N THR A 489 39.75 14.26 18.16
CA THR A 489 38.31 14.29 18.45
C THR A 489 37.50 14.47 17.18
N VAL A 490 37.88 15.39 16.28
CA VAL A 490 37.22 15.56 14.97
C VAL A 490 37.31 14.29 14.13
N ILE A 491 38.50 13.69 14.01
CA ILE A 491 38.68 12.42 13.28
C ILE A 491 37.82 11.30 13.90
N ALA A 492 37.76 11.18 15.22
CA ALA A 492 36.94 10.18 15.89
C ALA A 492 35.43 10.43 15.74
N LEU A 493 34.98 11.69 15.65
CA LEU A 493 33.58 12.05 15.36
C LEU A 493 33.21 11.77 13.90
N CYS A 494 34.04 12.19 12.94
CA CYS A 494 33.84 11.85 11.53
C CYS A 494 33.83 10.34 11.34
N SER A 495 34.79 9.62 11.92
CA SER A 495 34.77 8.14 11.93
C SER A 495 33.51 7.57 12.57
N MET A 496 32.97 8.16 13.65
CA MET A 496 31.73 7.70 14.28
C MET A 496 30.49 7.92 13.39
N ARG A 497 30.47 9.00 12.61
CA ARG A 497 29.44 9.29 11.60
C ARG A 497 29.54 8.34 10.41
N ASP A 498 30.72 8.32 9.80
CA ASP A 498 30.98 7.67 8.51
C ASP A 498 30.97 6.12 8.63
N PHE A 499 31.36 5.56 9.78
CA PHE A 499 31.43 4.10 10.00
C PHE A 499 30.07 3.44 10.32
N ASN A 500 29.03 4.18 10.72
CA ASN A 500 27.86 3.57 11.38
C ASN A 500 26.47 4.17 11.12
N LEU A 501 26.37 5.30 10.42
CA LEU A 501 25.10 6.03 10.28
C LEU A 501 24.64 6.23 8.82
N ALA A 502 25.49 6.00 7.81
CA ALA A 502 25.21 6.32 6.41
C ALA A 502 25.09 5.12 5.42
N GLN A 503 25.45 3.89 5.80
CA GLN A 503 25.30 2.72 4.91
C GLN A 503 23.93 2.05 5.07
N GLU A 504 23.18 1.92 3.97
CA GLU A 504 21.78 1.45 3.95
C GLU A 504 21.60 -0.06 4.20
N THR A 505 22.65 -0.86 4.09
CA THR A 505 22.54 -2.32 4.18
C THR A 505 22.76 -2.87 5.59
N CYS A 506 21.62 -3.10 6.26
CA CYS A 506 21.26 -4.36 6.94
C CYS A 506 20.64 -4.17 8.34
N SER A 507 19.44 -3.59 8.37
CA SER A 507 18.57 -3.45 9.55
C SER A 507 19.13 -2.64 10.73
N LYS A 508 18.54 -1.46 10.95
CA LYS A 508 18.56 -0.74 12.24
C LYS A 508 19.95 -0.34 12.75
N SER A 509 20.44 0.82 12.29
CA SER A 509 21.46 1.61 12.99
C SER A 509 21.10 1.88 14.47
N THR A 510 19.84 1.67 14.89
CA THR A 510 19.39 1.52 16.29
C THR A 510 20.36 0.73 17.18
N ARG A 511 21.01 -0.35 16.71
CA ARG A 511 22.02 -1.08 17.52
C ARG A 511 23.29 -0.27 17.77
N ASN A 512 23.75 0.48 16.77
CA ASN A 512 24.96 1.31 16.85
C ASN A 512 24.70 2.61 17.62
N LYS A 513 23.51 3.19 17.43
CA LYS A 513 22.96 4.27 18.29
C LYS A 513 22.88 3.78 19.73
N GLU A 514 22.28 2.62 20.00
CA GLU A 514 22.23 2.05 21.36
C GLU A 514 23.64 1.79 21.94
N ALA A 515 24.61 1.38 21.13
CA ALA A 515 26.00 1.23 21.53
C ALA A 515 26.65 2.57 21.93
N ILE A 516 26.45 3.64 21.15
CA ILE A 516 26.92 5.00 21.48
C ILE A 516 26.27 5.47 22.80
N ARG A 517 24.97 5.22 22.99
CA ARG A 517 24.24 5.53 24.23
C ARG A 517 24.82 4.77 25.43
N ARG A 518 24.96 3.44 25.34
CA ARG A 518 25.51 2.58 26.41
C ARG A 518 26.97 2.87 26.74
N ALA A 519 27.77 3.33 25.76
CA ALA A 519 29.14 3.77 25.97
C ALA A 519 29.25 5.14 26.69
N GLY A 520 28.13 5.84 26.91
CA GLY A 520 28.10 7.19 27.47
C GLY A 520 28.52 8.27 26.47
N GLY A 521 28.20 8.08 25.19
CA GLY A 521 28.49 9.06 24.13
C GLY A 521 27.63 10.33 24.24
N ILE A 522 26.38 10.23 24.70
CA ILE A 522 25.44 11.37 24.73
C ILE A 522 25.94 12.51 25.64
N PRO A 523 26.34 12.28 26.92
CA PRO A 523 26.87 13.37 27.76
C PRO A 523 28.19 13.97 27.25
N LEU A 524 28.97 13.19 26.46
CA LEU A 524 30.17 13.72 25.81
C LEU A 524 29.81 14.64 24.64
N LEU A 525 28.84 14.26 23.81
CA LEU A 525 28.33 15.11 22.74
C LEU A 525 27.74 16.41 23.33
N ALA A 526 27.02 16.35 24.46
CA ALA A 526 26.51 17.53 25.16
C ALA A 526 27.63 18.49 25.57
N ARG A 527 28.73 17.94 26.12
CA ARG A 527 29.91 18.71 26.50
C ARG A 527 30.64 19.30 25.29
N LEU A 528 30.73 18.56 24.18
CA LEU A 528 31.41 19.01 22.96
C LEU A 528 30.57 20.06 22.18
N LEU A 529 29.24 20.01 22.28
CA LEU A 529 28.31 20.96 21.67
C LEU A 529 28.45 22.40 22.23
N LYS A 530 29.06 22.53 23.43
CA LYS A 530 29.40 23.80 24.10
C LYS A 530 30.76 24.36 23.67
N SER A 531 31.43 23.73 22.71
CA SER A 531 32.71 24.18 22.17
C SER A 531 32.56 25.48 21.35
N PRO A 532 33.52 26.43 21.42
CA PRO A 532 33.52 27.58 20.52
C PRO A 532 33.87 27.19 19.07
N HIS A 533 34.51 26.05 18.84
CA HIS A 533 35.11 25.69 17.55
C HIS A 533 34.13 24.99 16.58
N GLU A 534 33.74 25.67 15.50
CA GLU A 534 32.75 25.19 14.53
C GLU A 534 33.13 23.87 13.85
N ASN A 535 34.41 23.70 13.49
CA ASN A 535 34.93 22.46 12.89
C ASN A 535 34.76 21.23 13.81
N MET A 536 34.55 21.43 15.11
CA MET A 536 34.20 20.37 16.06
C MET A 536 32.68 20.24 16.22
N LEU A 537 31.93 21.34 16.13
CA LEU A 537 30.47 21.33 16.25
C LEU A 537 29.80 20.61 15.07
N ILE A 538 30.27 20.81 13.84
CA ILE A 538 29.67 20.20 12.63
C ILE A 538 29.57 18.65 12.77
N PRO A 539 30.65 17.89 13.06
CA PRO A 539 30.55 16.45 13.28
C PRO A 539 29.73 16.06 14.53
N VAL A 540 29.74 16.86 15.60
CA VAL A 540 28.92 16.61 16.80
C VAL A 540 27.44 16.70 16.46
N VAL A 541 27.00 17.78 15.82
CA VAL A 541 25.60 18.01 15.48
C VAL A 541 25.14 17.04 14.40
N GLY A 542 25.97 16.74 13.38
CA GLY A 542 25.67 15.70 12.40
C GLY A 542 25.48 14.31 13.04
N THR A 543 26.29 13.96 14.05
CA THR A 543 26.09 12.72 14.82
C THR A 543 24.78 12.77 15.63
N LEU A 544 24.45 13.91 16.25
CA LEU A 544 23.20 14.08 16.98
C LEU A 544 21.97 14.01 16.07
N GLN A 545 22.01 14.59 14.87
CA GLN A 545 20.90 14.56 13.91
C GLN A 545 20.56 13.11 13.52
N GLU A 546 21.56 12.26 13.25
CA GLU A 546 21.26 10.88 12.87
C GLU A 546 20.82 10.03 14.06
N CYS A 547 21.29 10.33 15.27
CA CYS A 547 20.78 9.70 16.48
C CYS A 547 19.34 10.15 16.83
N ALA A 548 18.94 11.38 16.50
CA ALA A 548 17.63 11.97 16.82
C ALA A 548 16.43 11.26 16.17
N SER A 549 16.65 10.37 15.19
CA SER A 549 15.58 9.53 14.63
C SER A 549 15.02 8.50 15.62
N GLU A 550 15.69 8.27 16.76
CA GLU A 550 15.27 7.30 17.79
C GLU A 550 14.65 8.05 18.98
N ARG A 551 13.41 7.71 19.37
CA ARG A 551 12.69 8.37 20.49
C ARG A 551 13.53 8.42 21.79
N SER A 552 14.27 7.35 22.08
CA SER A 552 15.11 7.30 23.29
C SER A 552 16.32 8.25 23.26
N TYR A 553 16.77 8.65 22.07
CA TYR A 553 17.80 9.68 21.90
C TYR A 553 17.24 11.08 22.02
N ARG A 554 16.04 11.34 21.50
CA ARG A 554 15.37 12.65 21.67
C ARG A 554 15.17 12.98 23.14
N ILE A 555 14.70 12.01 23.93
CA ILE A 555 14.58 12.13 25.40
C ILE A 555 15.93 12.46 26.05
N ALA A 556 17.03 11.85 25.59
CA ALA A 556 18.36 12.12 26.12
C ALA A 556 18.90 13.50 25.71
N ILE A 557 18.67 13.94 24.47
CA ILE A 557 18.98 15.28 23.95
C ILE A 557 18.23 16.36 24.75
N GLN A 558 16.96 16.13 25.08
CA GLN A 558 16.17 16.98 25.97
C GLN A 558 16.73 17.01 27.40
N THR A 559 17.07 15.84 27.96
CA THR A 559 17.50 15.70 29.37
C THR A 559 18.88 16.32 29.63
N GLU A 560 19.80 16.23 28.67
CA GLU A 560 21.14 16.84 28.73
C GLU A 560 21.15 18.34 28.39
N GLY A 561 19.98 18.95 28.10
CA GLY A 561 19.84 20.37 27.78
C GLY A 561 20.37 20.78 26.40
N MET A 562 20.68 19.83 25.52
CA MET A 562 21.32 20.09 24.22
C MET A 562 20.48 20.97 23.29
N VAL A 563 19.14 20.99 23.46
CA VAL A 563 18.23 21.80 22.62
C VAL A 563 18.59 23.29 22.69
N GLU A 564 19.01 23.78 23.86
CA GLU A 564 19.47 25.16 24.04
C GLU A 564 20.72 25.46 23.21
N ASP A 565 21.69 24.54 23.23
CA ASP A 565 22.95 24.70 22.50
C ASP A 565 22.76 24.52 20.98
N LEU A 566 21.83 23.66 20.53
CA LEU A 566 21.42 23.57 19.13
C LEU A 566 20.79 24.88 18.64
N VAL A 567 19.89 25.47 19.42
CA VAL A 567 19.25 26.75 19.10
C VAL A 567 20.27 27.89 19.03
N LYS A 568 21.21 27.99 19.98
CA LYS A 568 22.29 29.00 19.94
C LYS A 568 23.16 28.88 18.70
N ASN A 569 23.45 27.66 18.24
CA ASN A 569 24.30 27.42 17.08
C ASN A 569 23.62 27.72 15.72
N LEU A 570 22.28 27.87 15.66
CA LEU A 570 21.59 28.38 14.47
C LEU A 570 21.98 29.83 14.13
N SER A 571 22.41 30.62 15.11
CA SER A 571 22.73 32.05 14.93
C SER A 571 24.20 32.32 14.55
N ARG A 572 24.96 31.29 14.16
CA ARG A 572 26.35 31.43 13.66
C ARG A 572 26.38 31.49 12.14
N ASP A 573 27.38 32.14 11.56
CA ASP A 573 27.49 32.39 10.11
C ASP A 573 27.84 31.15 9.25
N ASN A 574 27.82 29.94 9.83
CA ASN A 574 28.27 28.71 9.17
C ASN A 574 27.08 27.87 8.66
N HIS A 575 26.84 27.92 7.36
CA HIS A 575 25.69 27.26 6.72
C HIS A 575 25.63 25.73 6.92
N GLU A 576 26.77 25.03 6.99
CA GLU A 576 26.80 23.58 7.24
C GLU A 576 26.38 23.26 8.69
N LEU A 577 26.85 24.05 9.66
CA LEU A 577 26.45 23.93 11.05
C LEU A 577 24.97 24.28 11.25
N GLN A 578 24.49 25.37 10.64
CA GLN A 578 23.07 25.77 10.67
C GLN A 578 22.17 24.66 10.11
N MET A 579 22.54 24.06 8.97
CA MET A 579 21.81 22.96 8.34
C MET A 579 21.71 21.74 9.25
N HIS A 580 22.83 21.32 9.86
CA HIS A 580 22.83 20.21 10.82
C HIS A 580 22.02 20.54 12.08
N CYS A 581 22.10 21.77 12.61
CA CYS A 581 21.29 22.21 13.74
C CYS A 581 19.79 22.18 13.42
N ALA A 582 19.39 22.68 12.25
CA ALA A 582 18.00 22.66 11.79
C ALA A 582 17.50 21.22 11.58
N SER A 583 18.29 20.34 10.95
CA SER A 583 17.92 18.92 10.75
C SER A 583 17.82 18.15 12.08
N ALA A 584 18.71 18.43 13.04
CA ALA A 584 18.59 17.87 14.39
C ALA A 584 17.33 18.37 15.12
N ILE A 585 16.97 19.65 14.99
CA ILE A 585 15.73 20.20 15.54
C ILE A 585 14.51 19.57 14.86
N PHE A 586 14.48 19.46 13.52
CA PHE A 586 13.44 18.79 12.75
C PHE A 586 13.16 17.37 13.26
N LYS A 587 14.20 16.54 13.39
CA LYS A 587 14.09 15.16 13.89
C LYS A 587 13.69 15.12 15.38
N CYS A 588 14.13 16.07 16.20
CA CYS A 588 13.76 16.14 17.62
C CYS A 588 12.35 16.71 17.88
N ALA A 589 11.82 17.56 17.00
CA ALA A 589 10.55 18.30 17.14
C ALA A 589 9.30 17.43 16.93
N GLU A 590 9.46 16.14 16.66
CA GLU A 590 8.39 15.14 16.76
C GLU A 590 7.81 15.07 18.19
N ASP A 591 8.63 15.28 19.22
CA ASP A 591 8.17 15.33 20.62
C ASP A 591 7.71 16.75 21.01
N GLN A 592 6.51 16.89 21.59
CA GLN A 592 5.94 18.19 22.05
C GLN A 592 6.93 18.99 22.93
N ARG A 593 7.60 18.31 23.88
CA ARG A 593 8.58 18.94 24.77
C ARG A 593 9.75 19.60 24.01
N THR A 594 10.19 19.05 22.87
CA THR A 594 11.20 19.72 22.05
C THR A 594 10.63 21.00 21.44
N ARG A 595 9.39 20.95 20.93
CA ARG A 595 8.71 22.12 20.33
C ARG A 595 8.63 23.28 21.32
N ASP A 596 8.33 22.98 22.59
CA ASP A 596 8.32 23.95 23.69
C ASP A 596 9.71 24.49 24.02
N LEU A 597 10.72 23.63 24.13
CA LEU A 597 12.09 24.05 24.44
C LEU A 597 12.66 24.96 23.34
N VAL A 598 12.44 24.65 22.06
CA VAL A 598 12.87 25.50 20.93
C VAL A 598 12.24 26.90 21.02
N ARG A 599 10.96 26.99 21.39
CA ARG A 599 10.27 28.27 21.67
C ARG A 599 10.85 29.00 22.88
N GLN A 600 11.03 28.30 24.01
CA GLN A 600 11.54 28.87 25.25
C GLN A 600 12.97 29.43 25.11
N TYR A 601 13.82 28.78 24.31
CA TYR A 601 15.18 29.24 24.01
C TYR A 601 15.25 30.23 22.84
N GLY A 602 14.11 30.68 22.31
CA GLY A 602 14.05 31.72 21.26
C GLY A 602 14.45 31.26 19.85
N GLY A 603 14.46 29.95 19.58
CA GLY A 603 14.93 29.37 18.32
C GLY A 603 14.03 29.56 17.10
N LEU A 604 12.79 30.00 17.29
CA LEU A 604 11.84 30.23 16.19
C LEU A 604 12.27 31.38 15.29
N GLN A 605 12.74 32.50 15.85
CA GLN A 605 13.21 33.67 15.06
C GLN A 605 14.48 33.38 14.24
N PRO A 606 15.52 32.70 14.75
CA PRO A 606 16.62 32.18 13.95
C PRO A 606 16.16 31.31 12.78
N LEU A 607 15.27 30.33 13.01
CA LEU A 607 14.74 29.49 11.93
C LEU A 607 14.04 30.32 10.83
N VAL A 608 13.22 31.31 11.19
CA VAL A 608 12.59 32.21 10.21
C VAL A 608 13.64 33.03 9.44
N SER A 609 14.68 33.53 10.11
CA SER A 609 15.75 34.29 9.43
C SER A 609 16.53 33.46 8.40
N LEU A 610 16.66 32.15 8.62
CA LEU A 610 17.32 31.22 7.70
C LEU A 610 16.51 30.93 6.44
N LEU A 611 15.20 31.21 6.40
CA LEU A 611 14.40 31.13 5.18
C LEU A 611 14.85 32.11 4.08
N GLY A 612 15.55 33.20 4.46
CA GLY A 612 16.12 34.15 3.51
C GLY A 612 17.29 33.60 2.68
N GLN A 613 17.86 32.45 3.05
CA GLN A 613 18.99 31.80 2.36
C GLN A 613 18.52 30.94 1.17
N ALA A 614 17.73 31.53 0.25
CA ALA A 614 17.04 30.83 -0.83
C ALA A 614 17.95 30.07 -1.81
N ASP A 615 19.24 30.44 -1.89
CA ASP A 615 20.23 29.79 -2.75
C ASP A 615 20.68 28.42 -2.21
N ASN A 616 20.71 28.24 -0.88
CA ASN A 616 21.15 26.98 -0.26
C ASN A 616 19.97 26.03 -0.04
N LYS A 617 19.64 25.22 -1.06
CA LYS A 617 18.49 24.31 -1.04
C LYS A 617 18.53 23.28 0.09
N GLN A 618 19.72 22.81 0.52
CA GLN A 618 19.83 21.83 1.62
C GLN A 618 19.58 22.47 2.99
N LEU A 619 20.13 23.66 3.24
CA LEU A 619 19.80 24.46 4.43
C LEU A 619 18.31 24.82 4.45
N LEU A 620 17.75 25.20 3.30
CA LEU A 620 16.33 25.53 3.18
C LEU A 620 15.43 24.33 3.49
N ALA A 621 15.76 23.13 3.01
CA ALA A 621 15.03 21.90 3.33
C ALA A 621 15.07 21.59 4.84
N ALA A 622 16.25 21.67 5.47
CA ALA A 622 16.41 21.44 6.90
C ALA A 622 15.66 22.49 7.76
N THR A 623 15.75 23.77 7.41
CA THR A 623 15.07 24.88 8.10
C THR A 623 13.56 24.79 7.95
N THR A 624 13.05 24.58 6.74
CA THR A 624 11.59 24.46 6.50
C THR A 624 11.02 23.23 7.22
N GLY A 625 11.75 22.10 7.25
CA GLY A 625 11.37 20.92 8.03
C GLY A 625 11.28 21.22 9.52
N ALA A 626 12.29 21.90 10.08
CA ALA A 626 12.28 22.32 11.48
C ALA A 626 11.09 23.24 11.81
N ILE A 627 10.78 24.22 10.94
CA ILE A 627 9.62 25.10 11.08
C ILE A 627 8.32 24.29 11.02
N TRP A 628 8.16 23.37 10.07
CA TRP A 628 6.97 22.51 9.99
C TRP A 628 6.75 21.72 11.29
N LYS A 629 7.75 20.97 11.75
CA LYS A 629 7.60 20.18 12.98
C LYS A 629 7.41 21.05 14.21
N CYS A 630 8.05 22.22 14.31
CA CYS A 630 7.76 23.18 15.36
C CYS A 630 6.33 23.75 15.28
N SER A 631 5.74 23.87 14.08
CA SER A 631 4.38 24.41 13.85
C SER A 631 3.25 23.45 14.26
N ILE A 632 3.55 22.21 14.65
CA ILE A 632 2.54 21.31 15.24
C ILE A 632 2.02 21.86 16.59
N SER A 633 2.79 22.70 17.30
CA SER A 633 2.30 23.45 18.47
C SER A 633 1.60 24.74 18.05
N VAL A 634 0.36 24.92 18.50
CA VAL A 634 -0.47 26.10 18.24
C VAL A 634 0.20 27.38 18.74
N GLU A 635 0.92 27.33 19.87
CA GLU A 635 1.60 28.51 20.42
C GLU A 635 2.90 28.83 19.68
N ASN A 636 3.55 27.83 19.08
CA ASN A 636 4.66 28.05 18.15
C ASN A 636 4.17 28.69 16.86
N VAL A 637 3.00 28.27 16.35
CA VAL A 637 2.32 28.88 15.20
C VAL A 637 2.02 30.36 15.44
N ALA A 638 1.52 30.72 16.63
CA ALA A 638 1.33 32.12 17.02
C ALA A 638 2.66 32.93 17.03
N LYS A 639 3.78 32.32 17.45
CA LYS A 639 5.09 32.97 17.35
C LYS A 639 5.64 33.06 15.93
N PHE A 640 5.41 32.06 15.08
CA PHE A 640 5.75 32.13 13.66
C PHE A 640 4.94 33.22 12.93
N GLN A 641 3.69 33.46 13.35
CA GLN A 641 2.87 34.59 12.88
C GLN A 641 3.48 35.94 13.30
N GLU A 642 3.86 36.13 14.57
CA GLU A 642 4.56 37.33 15.05
C GLU A 642 5.86 37.61 14.25
N HIS A 643 6.54 36.56 13.80
CA HIS A 643 7.79 36.63 13.03
C HIS A 643 7.60 36.71 11.51
N LYS A 644 6.36 36.79 11.00
CA LYS A 644 6.03 36.80 9.55
C LYS A 644 6.59 35.60 8.76
N ALA A 645 6.62 34.43 9.40
CA ALA A 645 7.09 33.21 8.75
C ALA A 645 6.20 32.82 7.54
N LEU A 646 4.88 33.02 7.65
CA LEU A 646 3.91 32.64 6.62
C LEU A 646 4.15 33.39 5.30
N ASP A 647 4.37 34.70 5.35
CA ASP A 647 4.70 35.54 4.19
C ASP A 647 5.88 34.94 3.41
N THR A 648 6.92 34.51 4.13
CA THR A 648 8.14 33.94 3.56
C THR A 648 7.92 32.52 3.02
N LEU A 649 7.17 31.68 3.76
CA LEU A 649 6.82 30.33 3.34
C LEU A 649 5.93 30.32 2.08
N VAL A 650 4.98 31.25 1.96
CA VAL A 650 4.16 31.41 0.74
C VAL A 650 5.03 31.77 -0.46
N GLY A 651 6.05 32.62 -0.28
CA GLY A 651 7.04 32.93 -1.31
C GLY A 651 7.92 31.74 -1.75
N LEU A 652 7.92 30.64 -0.99
CA LEU A 652 8.67 29.41 -1.28
C LEU A 652 7.79 28.30 -1.88
N LEU A 653 6.52 28.56 -2.20
CA LEU A 653 5.62 27.59 -2.85
C LEU A 653 5.91 27.37 -4.35
N THR A 654 6.75 28.20 -4.96
CA THR A 654 7.11 28.14 -6.39
C THR A 654 8.62 27.97 -6.58
N ASP A 655 9.00 27.27 -7.65
CA ASP A 655 10.39 27.08 -8.09
C ASP A 655 11.36 26.49 -7.04
N GLN A 656 10.84 25.65 -6.13
CA GLN A 656 11.62 24.91 -5.13
C GLN A 656 11.61 23.40 -5.40
N PRO A 657 12.65 22.66 -4.97
CA PRO A 657 12.66 21.20 -5.04
C PRO A 657 11.56 20.59 -4.15
N GLU A 658 11.06 19.40 -4.52
CA GLU A 658 9.93 18.76 -3.85
C GLU A 658 10.15 18.56 -2.33
N GLU A 659 11.38 18.28 -1.89
CA GLU A 659 11.71 18.15 -0.45
C GLU A 659 11.42 19.44 0.34
N VAL A 660 11.74 20.60 -0.23
CA VAL A 660 11.42 21.91 0.36
C VAL A 660 9.91 22.13 0.30
N LEU A 661 9.26 21.84 -0.83
CA LEU A 661 7.80 22.01 -0.97
C LEU A 661 7.01 21.15 0.04
N VAL A 662 7.42 19.90 0.27
CA VAL A 662 6.79 19.02 1.28
C VAL A 662 6.80 19.70 2.65
N ASN A 663 7.94 20.25 3.06
CA ASN A 663 8.11 20.90 4.35
C ASN A 663 7.39 22.26 4.42
N VAL A 664 7.48 23.09 3.39
CA VAL A 664 6.81 24.41 3.29
C VAL A 664 5.29 24.24 3.36
N VAL A 665 4.73 23.34 2.55
CA VAL A 665 3.29 23.06 2.54
C VAL A 665 2.84 22.44 3.86
N GLY A 666 3.66 21.57 4.47
CA GLY A 666 3.40 21.05 5.81
C GLY A 666 3.29 22.18 6.84
N ALA A 667 4.27 23.08 6.91
CA ALA A 667 4.27 24.22 7.83
C ALA A 667 3.06 25.15 7.60
N LEU A 668 2.71 25.44 6.35
CA LEU A 668 1.54 26.23 6.00
C LEU A 668 0.23 25.53 6.37
N GLY A 669 0.16 24.19 6.25
CA GLY A 669 -0.99 23.39 6.65
C GLY A 669 -1.25 23.41 8.16
N GLU A 670 -0.20 23.28 8.99
CA GLU A 670 -0.34 23.47 10.44
C GLU A 670 -0.73 24.92 10.77
N GLY A 671 -0.11 25.90 10.09
CA GLY A 671 -0.41 27.32 10.27
C GLY A 671 -1.88 27.66 9.96
N ALA A 672 -2.41 27.11 8.87
CA ALA A 672 -3.77 27.35 8.35
C ALA A 672 -4.89 26.80 9.24
N GLN A 673 -4.59 25.98 10.26
CA GLN A 673 -5.59 25.52 11.23
C GLN A 673 -6.19 26.67 12.07
N THR A 674 -5.52 27.83 12.11
CA THR A 674 -6.06 29.04 12.76
C THR A 674 -6.64 30.02 11.72
N PRO A 675 -7.86 30.56 11.93
CA PRO A 675 -8.50 31.50 11.00
C PRO A 675 -7.62 32.71 10.63
N ALA A 676 -6.90 33.27 11.62
CA ALA A 676 -6.03 34.43 11.41
C ALA A 676 -4.88 34.14 10.41
N ASN A 677 -4.29 32.95 10.49
CA ASN A 677 -3.23 32.55 9.56
C ASN A 677 -3.77 32.10 8.20
N SER A 678 -4.95 31.45 8.19
CA SER A 678 -5.68 31.11 6.97
C SER A 678 -6.00 32.38 6.15
N ALA A 679 -6.35 33.49 6.81
CA ALA A 679 -6.48 34.80 6.19
C ALA A 679 -5.15 35.38 5.68
N ILE A 680 -4.05 35.27 6.42
CA ILE A 680 -2.71 35.71 5.97
C ILE A 680 -2.26 34.93 4.73
N ILE A 681 -2.44 33.61 4.71
CA ILE A 681 -2.09 32.76 3.54
C ILE A 681 -2.89 33.17 2.30
N ARG A 682 -4.17 33.54 2.45
CA ARG A 682 -4.97 34.15 1.38
C ARG A 682 -4.39 35.49 0.92
N GLU A 683 -4.09 36.39 1.85
CA GLU A 683 -3.64 37.76 1.56
C GLU A 683 -2.25 37.80 0.91
N CYS A 684 -1.38 36.83 1.23
CA CYS A 684 -0.12 36.59 0.52
C CYS A 684 -0.28 35.86 -0.82
N GLY A 685 -1.49 35.47 -1.22
CA GLY A 685 -1.78 34.78 -2.49
C GLY A 685 -1.48 33.28 -2.51
N GLY A 686 -1.23 32.65 -1.35
CA GLY A 686 -0.75 31.26 -1.23
C GLY A 686 -1.76 30.17 -1.62
N ILE A 687 -3.06 30.48 -1.66
CA ILE A 687 -4.10 29.49 -2.04
C ILE A 687 -3.90 28.99 -3.49
N GLN A 688 -3.54 29.86 -4.43
CA GLN A 688 -3.38 29.46 -5.83
C GLN A 688 -2.20 28.48 -6.03
N PRO A 689 -0.99 28.73 -5.52
CA PRO A 689 0.09 27.73 -5.55
C PRO A 689 -0.30 26.42 -4.85
N LEU A 690 -0.98 26.46 -3.69
CA LEU A 690 -1.43 25.25 -2.99
C LEU A 690 -2.39 24.42 -3.86
N VAL A 691 -3.38 25.03 -4.51
CA VAL A 691 -4.29 24.31 -5.42
C VAL A 691 -3.54 23.76 -6.64
N ASN A 692 -2.58 24.50 -7.20
CA ASN A 692 -1.77 24.02 -8.32
C ASN A 692 -0.97 22.75 -7.98
N LEU A 693 -0.44 22.66 -6.75
CA LEU A 693 0.32 21.49 -6.28
C LEU A 693 -0.52 20.21 -6.12
N LEU A 694 -1.87 20.28 -6.12
CA LEU A 694 -2.74 19.10 -6.14
C LEU A 694 -2.61 18.28 -7.44
N THR A 695 -2.03 18.84 -8.50
CA THR A 695 -1.76 18.14 -9.77
C THR A 695 -0.40 17.42 -9.81
N GLY A 696 0.38 17.49 -8.73
CA GLY A 696 1.69 16.84 -8.63
C GLY A 696 1.65 15.32 -8.55
N THR A 697 2.81 14.67 -8.69
CA THR A 697 2.96 13.21 -8.62
C THR A 697 3.64 12.72 -7.34
N ASN A 698 4.27 13.60 -6.57
CA ASN A 698 4.92 13.25 -5.31
C ASN A 698 3.87 13.00 -4.21
N GLN A 699 3.84 11.77 -3.68
CA GLN A 699 2.80 11.33 -2.75
C GLN A 699 2.89 12.04 -1.39
N ALA A 700 4.10 12.25 -0.85
CA ALA A 700 4.29 12.96 0.42
C ALA A 700 3.89 14.43 0.31
N LEU A 701 4.17 15.05 -0.86
CA LEU A 701 3.72 16.41 -1.15
C LEU A 701 2.19 16.45 -1.23
N LEU A 702 1.55 15.55 -1.98
CA LEU A 702 0.08 15.49 -2.10
C LEU A 702 -0.61 15.33 -0.74
N VAL A 703 -0.10 14.50 0.17
CA VAL A 703 -0.64 14.37 1.55
C VAL A 703 -0.58 15.69 2.32
N ASN A 704 0.50 16.45 2.18
CA ASN A 704 0.60 17.76 2.83
C ASN A 704 -0.25 18.83 2.14
N VAL A 705 -0.32 18.83 0.80
CA VAL A 705 -1.13 19.79 0.01
C VAL A 705 -2.62 19.60 0.27
N THR A 706 -3.11 18.37 0.25
CA THR A 706 -4.54 18.08 0.57
C THR A 706 -4.90 18.57 1.98
N LYS A 707 -4.05 18.28 2.98
CA LYS A 707 -4.22 18.79 4.36
C LYS A 707 -4.22 20.31 4.42
N ALA A 708 -3.27 20.98 3.75
CA ALA A 708 -3.18 22.44 3.75
C ALA A 708 -4.36 23.10 3.04
N VAL A 709 -4.80 22.57 1.88
CA VAL A 709 -6.00 23.06 1.17
C VAL A 709 -7.26 22.82 2.01
N GLY A 710 -7.39 21.67 2.66
CA GLY A 710 -8.49 21.37 3.59
C GLY A 710 -8.53 22.30 4.80
N ALA A 711 -7.37 22.60 5.41
CA ALA A 711 -7.26 23.57 6.49
C ALA A 711 -7.66 24.99 6.01
N CYS A 712 -7.18 25.42 4.85
CA CYS A 712 -7.60 26.69 4.24
C CYS A 712 -9.11 26.74 3.95
N ALA A 713 -9.74 25.61 3.56
CA ALA A 713 -11.18 25.52 3.29
C ALA A 713 -12.09 25.63 4.54
N THR A 714 -11.52 25.75 5.75
CA THR A 714 -12.29 26.05 6.96
C THR A 714 -12.85 27.47 6.96
N GLU A 715 -12.20 28.41 6.26
CA GLU A 715 -12.66 29.81 6.11
C GLU A 715 -13.50 29.98 4.82
N PRO A 716 -14.75 30.48 4.89
CA PRO A 716 -15.65 30.58 3.72
C PRO A 716 -15.12 31.41 2.53
N GLU A 717 -14.36 32.48 2.79
CA GLU A 717 -13.72 33.29 1.75
C GLU A 717 -12.63 32.51 1.02
N ASN A 718 -11.85 31.72 1.76
CA ASN A 718 -10.80 30.87 1.21
C ASN A 718 -11.43 29.73 0.42
N MET A 719 -12.50 29.13 0.93
CA MET A 719 -13.27 28.11 0.22
C MET A 719 -13.85 28.63 -1.11
N THR A 720 -14.33 29.89 -1.13
CA THR A 720 -14.78 30.56 -2.36
C THR A 720 -13.66 30.71 -3.40
N ILE A 721 -12.40 30.83 -2.96
CA ILE A 721 -11.24 30.86 -3.87
C ILE A 721 -10.89 29.44 -4.33
N ILE A 722 -10.84 28.46 -3.43
CA ILE A 722 -10.55 27.05 -3.74
C ILE A 722 -11.52 26.50 -4.79
N ASP A 723 -12.81 26.81 -4.66
CA ASP A 723 -13.86 26.42 -5.62
C ASP A 723 -13.62 27.02 -7.02
N ARG A 724 -13.37 28.33 -7.10
CA ARG A 724 -13.05 29.03 -8.38
C ARG A 724 -11.80 28.51 -9.08
N LEU A 725 -10.94 27.81 -8.37
CA LEU A 725 -9.71 27.20 -8.89
C LEU A 725 -9.86 25.70 -9.17
N ASP A 726 -11.09 25.18 -9.23
CA ASP A 726 -11.41 23.76 -9.38
C ASP A 726 -10.80 22.86 -8.28
N GLY A 727 -10.41 23.43 -7.14
CA GLY A 727 -9.68 22.72 -6.09
C GLY A 727 -10.44 21.53 -5.51
N VAL A 728 -11.76 21.64 -5.34
CA VAL A 728 -12.61 20.53 -4.88
C VAL A 728 -12.64 19.40 -5.90
N ARG A 729 -12.68 19.71 -7.20
CA ARG A 729 -12.61 18.71 -8.29
C ARG A 729 -11.26 17.99 -8.30
N LEU A 730 -10.17 18.71 -8.04
CA LEU A 730 -8.83 18.14 -7.91
C LEU A 730 -8.72 17.22 -6.68
N LEU A 731 -9.23 17.63 -5.52
CA LEU A 731 -9.34 16.75 -4.33
C LEU A 731 -10.13 15.47 -4.64
N TRP A 732 -11.25 15.58 -5.36
CA TRP A 732 -12.03 14.42 -5.79
C TRP A 732 -11.29 13.50 -6.77
N SER A 733 -10.42 14.06 -7.61
CA SER A 733 -9.55 13.27 -8.49
C SER A 733 -8.50 12.48 -7.70
N LEU A 734 -7.98 13.05 -6.60
CA LEU A 734 -6.99 12.38 -5.74
C LEU A 734 -7.56 11.17 -4.97
N LEU A 735 -8.88 11.06 -4.82
CA LEU A 735 -9.53 9.84 -4.33
C LEU A 735 -9.25 8.60 -5.20
N LYS A 736 -8.89 8.78 -6.47
CA LYS A 736 -8.49 7.70 -7.40
C LYS A 736 -7.01 7.30 -7.30
N ASN A 737 -6.21 7.98 -6.47
CA ASN A 737 -4.79 7.69 -6.31
C ASN A 737 -4.58 6.32 -5.61
N PRO A 738 -3.64 5.46 -6.07
CA PRO A 738 -3.37 4.18 -5.42
C PRO A 738 -2.75 4.27 -4.01
N ASN A 739 -2.24 5.43 -3.58
CA ASN A 739 -1.71 5.61 -2.23
C ASN A 739 -2.84 5.91 -1.22
N PRO A 740 -3.06 5.05 -0.21
CA PRO A 740 -4.12 5.25 0.77
C PRO A 740 -3.96 6.53 1.60
N ASP A 741 -2.74 7.00 1.85
CA ASP A 741 -2.51 8.22 2.64
C ASP A 741 -3.01 9.45 1.88
N VAL A 742 -2.84 9.46 0.54
CA VAL A 742 -3.39 10.50 -0.35
C VAL A 742 -4.92 10.39 -0.42
N GLN A 743 -5.48 9.17 -0.50
CA GLN A 743 -6.93 8.98 -0.48
C GLN A 743 -7.56 9.47 0.83
N ALA A 744 -6.96 9.11 1.98
CA ALA A 744 -7.45 9.49 3.30
C ALA A 744 -7.36 11.01 3.52
N SER A 745 -6.25 11.63 3.15
CA SER A 745 -6.06 13.08 3.27
C SER A 745 -6.92 13.89 2.29
N ALA A 746 -7.14 13.40 1.06
CA ALA A 746 -8.09 14.00 0.12
C ALA A 746 -9.55 13.89 0.60
N ALA A 747 -9.98 12.71 1.09
CA ALA A 747 -11.31 12.53 1.66
C ALA A 747 -11.52 13.40 2.91
N TRP A 748 -10.49 13.56 3.74
CA TRP A 748 -10.53 14.48 4.88
C TRP A 748 -10.68 15.94 4.45
N ALA A 749 -9.90 16.38 3.46
CA ALA A 749 -9.93 17.75 2.94
C ALA A 749 -11.26 18.13 2.27
N ILE A 750 -11.99 17.15 1.73
CA ILE A 750 -13.35 17.34 1.18
C ILE A 750 -14.37 17.73 2.28
N CYS A 751 -14.18 17.31 3.53
CA CYS A 751 -15.09 17.63 4.63
C CYS A 751 -15.31 19.15 4.84
N PRO A 752 -14.27 19.97 5.13
CA PRO A 752 -14.43 21.42 5.26
C PRO A 752 -14.85 22.10 3.95
N CYS A 753 -14.44 21.56 2.79
CA CYS A 753 -14.90 22.07 1.50
C CYS A 753 -16.42 22.00 1.36
N ILE A 754 -17.03 20.86 1.74
CA ILE A 754 -18.49 20.67 1.71
C ILE A 754 -19.19 21.48 2.81
N GLU A 755 -18.58 21.62 4.00
CA GLU A 755 -19.20 22.36 5.10
C GLU A 755 -19.26 23.89 4.86
N ASN A 756 -18.32 24.46 4.09
CA ASN A 756 -18.23 25.90 3.83
C ASN A 756 -18.56 26.33 2.39
N ALA A 757 -18.84 25.38 1.49
CA ALA A 757 -19.34 25.69 0.15
C ALA A 757 -20.78 26.22 0.19
N LYS A 758 -21.09 27.24 -0.61
CA LYS A 758 -22.44 27.85 -0.68
C LYS A 758 -23.49 26.89 -1.22
N ASP A 759 -23.15 26.19 -2.30
CA ASP A 759 -24.04 25.30 -3.04
C ASP A 759 -23.48 23.87 -3.02
N ALA A 760 -23.08 23.40 -1.82
CA ALA A 760 -22.37 22.14 -1.62
C ALA A 760 -23.10 20.90 -2.18
N GLY A 761 -24.44 20.91 -2.18
CA GLY A 761 -25.27 19.86 -2.78
C GLY A 761 -25.04 19.73 -4.28
N GLU A 762 -25.23 20.83 -5.03
CA GLU A 762 -25.04 20.88 -6.48
C GLU A 762 -23.58 20.65 -6.88
N MET A 763 -22.63 21.25 -6.13
CA MET A 763 -21.20 21.07 -6.33
C MET A 763 -20.80 19.59 -6.33
N VAL A 764 -21.21 18.83 -5.32
CA VAL A 764 -20.88 17.39 -5.21
C VAL A 764 -21.55 16.58 -6.34
N ARG A 765 -22.76 16.93 -6.75
CA ARG A 765 -23.48 16.29 -7.88
C ARG A 765 -22.90 16.64 -9.26
N SER A 766 -22.22 17.78 -9.40
CA SER A 766 -21.53 18.15 -10.64
C SER A 766 -20.39 17.17 -11.01
N PHE A 767 -19.85 16.46 -10.02
CA PHE A 767 -18.80 15.47 -10.21
C PHE A 767 -19.40 14.13 -10.66
N VAL A 768 -19.51 13.92 -11.98
CA VAL A 768 -20.01 12.68 -12.59
C VAL A 768 -19.24 11.46 -12.07
N GLY A 769 -19.96 10.51 -11.45
CA GLY A 769 -19.37 9.33 -10.81
C GLY A 769 -18.62 9.60 -9.50
N GLY A 770 -18.65 10.84 -8.98
CA GLY A 770 -17.97 11.24 -7.75
C GLY A 770 -18.60 10.63 -6.50
N LEU A 771 -19.93 10.59 -6.43
CA LEU A 771 -20.69 9.92 -5.36
C LEU A 771 -20.54 8.39 -5.39
N GLU A 772 -20.48 7.79 -6.59
CA GLU A 772 -20.17 6.37 -6.73
C GLU A 772 -18.75 6.05 -6.22
N LEU A 773 -17.76 6.84 -6.62
CA LEU A 773 -16.36 6.68 -6.20
C LEU A 773 -16.21 6.72 -4.68
N ILE A 774 -16.83 7.68 -3.99
CA ILE A 774 -16.68 7.81 -2.54
C ILE A 774 -17.38 6.68 -1.79
N VAL A 775 -18.49 6.16 -2.31
CA VAL A 775 -19.15 4.96 -1.76
C VAL A 775 -18.30 3.70 -1.99
N ASN A 776 -17.71 3.53 -3.19
CA ASN A 776 -16.83 2.40 -3.49
C ASN A 776 -15.55 2.36 -2.62
N LEU A 777 -15.06 3.52 -2.15
CA LEU A 777 -13.92 3.56 -1.21
C LEU A 777 -14.22 2.96 0.18
N LEU A 778 -15.49 2.71 0.52
CA LEU A 778 -15.86 1.92 1.71
C LEU A 778 -15.44 0.45 1.63
N GLU A 779 -15.00 -0.03 0.47
CA GLU A 779 -14.39 -1.37 0.31
C GLU A 779 -12.88 -1.40 0.61
N SER A 780 -12.27 -0.26 0.92
CA SER A 780 -10.84 -0.17 1.24
C SER A 780 -10.45 -1.00 2.47
N THR A 781 -9.23 -1.55 2.47
CA THR A 781 -8.66 -2.26 3.63
C THR A 781 -7.94 -1.32 4.60
N ASN A 782 -7.67 -0.07 4.22
CA ASN A 782 -7.01 0.91 5.08
C ASN A 782 -8.04 1.64 5.96
N LYS A 783 -7.86 1.57 7.28
CA LYS A 783 -8.79 2.16 8.26
C LYS A 783 -8.87 3.69 8.23
N GLU A 784 -7.78 4.38 7.93
CA GLU A 784 -7.74 5.84 7.84
C GLU A 784 -8.52 6.30 6.61
N VAL A 785 -8.36 5.60 5.48
CA VAL A 785 -9.20 5.82 4.28
C VAL A 785 -10.67 5.63 4.63
N LEU A 786 -11.03 4.51 5.26
CA LEU A 786 -12.42 4.26 5.68
C LEU A 786 -12.93 5.34 6.64
N ALA A 787 -12.13 5.81 7.59
CA ALA A 787 -12.53 6.82 8.57
C ALA A 787 -12.77 8.18 7.90
N SER A 788 -11.85 8.63 7.05
CA SER A 788 -11.99 9.86 6.28
C SER A 788 -13.14 9.81 5.27
N VAL A 789 -13.35 8.67 4.62
CA VAL A 789 -14.49 8.44 3.70
C VAL A 789 -15.81 8.45 4.46
N CYS A 790 -15.89 7.83 5.64
CA CYS A 790 -17.08 7.93 6.50
C CYS A 790 -17.34 9.38 6.94
N ALA A 791 -16.29 10.13 7.29
CA ALA A 791 -16.41 11.56 7.62
C ALA A 791 -16.98 12.37 6.44
N ALA A 792 -16.43 12.18 5.24
CA ALA A 792 -16.90 12.85 4.03
C ALA A 792 -18.35 12.48 3.69
N ILE A 793 -18.71 11.19 3.77
CA ILE A 793 -20.09 10.71 3.59
C ILE A 793 -21.04 11.36 4.61
N ALA A 794 -20.63 11.52 5.87
CA ALA A 794 -21.44 12.20 6.88
C ALA A 794 -21.68 13.70 6.57
N LYS A 795 -20.75 14.36 5.86
CA LYS A 795 -20.94 15.74 5.37
C LYS A 795 -21.81 15.79 4.10
N ILE A 796 -21.56 14.91 3.14
CA ILE A 796 -22.35 14.76 1.89
C ILE A 796 -23.82 14.48 2.21
N ALA A 797 -24.09 13.58 3.16
CA ALA A 797 -25.42 13.17 3.61
C ALA A 797 -26.19 14.24 4.41
N LYS A 798 -25.69 15.48 4.49
CA LYS A 798 -26.49 16.64 4.97
C LYS A 798 -27.47 17.14 3.91
N ASP A 799 -27.16 16.95 2.62
CA ASP A 799 -28.01 17.29 1.48
C ASP A 799 -28.90 16.08 1.12
N GLU A 800 -30.21 16.30 0.96
CA GLU A 800 -31.17 15.19 0.75
C GLU A 800 -31.02 14.53 -0.63
N GLU A 801 -30.71 15.30 -1.67
CA GLU A 801 -30.50 14.77 -3.03
C GLU A 801 -29.21 13.95 -3.11
N ASN A 802 -28.13 14.43 -2.50
CA ASN A 802 -26.89 13.67 -2.35
C ASN A 802 -27.12 12.37 -1.57
N LEU A 803 -27.89 12.43 -0.47
CA LEU A 803 -28.19 11.28 0.37
C LEU A 803 -29.03 10.22 -0.38
N ALA A 804 -29.95 10.66 -1.25
CA ALA A 804 -30.65 9.75 -2.17
C ALA A 804 -29.67 8.99 -3.07
N VAL A 805 -28.79 9.71 -3.77
CA VAL A 805 -27.86 9.12 -4.74
C VAL A 805 -26.86 8.15 -4.08
N ILE A 806 -26.27 8.48 -2.92
CA ILE A 806 -25.40 7.52 -2.21
C ILE A 806 -26.17 6.31 -1.66
N THR A 807 -27.47 6.46 -1.35
CA THR A 807 -28.33 5.33 -0.97
C THR A 807 -28.48 4.37 -2.14
N ASP A 808 -28.77 4.88 -3.34
CA ASP A 808 -28.90 4.09 -4.56
C ASP A 808 -27.59 3.38 -4.95
N HIS A 809 -26.44 3.99 -4.67
CA HIS A 809 -25.11 3.35 -4.78
C HIS A 809 -24.80 2.32 -3.67
N GLY A 810 -25.72 2.03 -2.74
CA GLY A 810 -25.60 0.94 -1.78
C GLY A 810 -24.84 1.26 -0.49
N VAL A 811 -24.67 2.55 -0.14
CA VAL A 811 -23.90 3.00 1.04
C VAL A 811 -24.34 2.30 2.34
N VAL A 812 -25.63 1.98 2.48
CA VAL A 812 -26.21 1.31 3.67
C VAL A 812 -25.56 -0.06 3.92
N ALA A 813 -25.43 -0.88 2.87
CA ALA A 813 -24.86 -2.23 3.00
C ALA A 813 -23.35 -2.18 3.31
N LEU A 814 -22.63 -1.24 2.69
CA LEU A 814 -21.20 -1.05 2.90
C LEU A 814 -20.89 -0.52 4.31
N LEU A 815 -21.58 0.53 4.77
CA LEU A 815 -21.42 1.02 6.15
C LEU A 815 -21.80 -0.05 7.20
N ALA A 816 -22.88 -0.82 6.97
CA ALA A 816 -23.27 -1.90 7.88
C ALA A 816 -22.17 -2.98 8.02
N LYS A 817 -21.55 -3.38 6.90
CA LYS A 817 -20.43 -4.34 6.86
C LYS A 817 -19.24 -3.88 7.72
N LEU A 818 -18.96 -2.58 7.76
CA LEU A 818 -17.84 -2.00 8.51
C LEU A 818 -18.05 -1.94 10.04
N THR A 819 -19.29 -2.08 10.54
CA THR A 819 -19.60 -1.86 11.96
C THR A 819 -18.91 -2.82 12.94
N ASN A 820 -18.29 -3.90 12.49
CA ASN A 820 -17.53 -4.81 13.35
C ASN A 820 -16.09 -4.34 13.66
N THR A 821 -15.70 -3.12 13.27
CA THR A 821 -14.36 -2.56 13.56
C THR A 821 -14.04 -2.43 15.07
N THR A 822 -12.75 -2.53 15.38
CA THR A 822 -12.18 -2.28 16.71
C THR A 822 -11.59 -0.87 16.87
N ASP A 823 -11.55 -0.09 15.80
CA ASP A 823 -10.82 1.17 15.69
C ASP A 823 -11.69 2.38 16.06
N ASP A 824 -11.36 3.11 17.12
CA ASP A 824 -12.24 4.16 17.66
C ASP A 824 -12.38 5.38 16.74
N THR A 825 -11.34 5.76 15.98
CA THR A 825 -11.42 6.82 14.95
C THR A 825 -12.41 6.45 13.85
N LEU A 826 -12.32 5.22 13.32
CA LEU A 826 -13.30 4.72 12.35
C LEU A 826 -14.70 4.59 12.97
N ARG A 827 -14.83 4.10 14.21
CA ARG A 827 -16.14 3.96 14.89
C ARG A 827 -16.88 5.28 15.00
N ARG A 828 -16.18 6.36 15.36
CA ARG A 828 -16.74 7.72 15.48
C ARG A 828 -17.35 8.18 14.15
N HIS A 829 -16.56 8.17 13.08
CA HIS A 829 -17.02 8.62 11.76
C HIS A 829 -18.04 7.69 11.11
N LEU A 830 -17.92 6.38 11.30
CA LEU A 830 -18.88 5.39 10.83
C LEU A 830 -20.25 5.57 11.52
N ALA A 831 -20.26 5.81 12.83
CA ALA A 831 -21.49 6.11 13.56
C ALA A 831 -22.11 7.44 13.09
N GLU A 832 -21.33 8.50 12.89
CA GLU A 832 -21.82 9.78 12.34
C GLU A 832 -22.43 9.59 10.93
N ALA A 833 -21.76 8.84 10.05
CA ALA A 833 -22.25 8.53 8.71
C ALA A 833 -23.57 7.75 8.74
N ILE A 834 -23.68 6.71 9.58
CA ILE A 834 -24.92 5.93 9.76
C ILE A 834 -26.04 6.82 10.32
N ALA A 835 -25.74 7.69 11.30
CA ALA A 835 -26.71 8.60 11.88
C ALA A 835 -27.33 9.54 10.83
N ARG A 836 -26.50 10.10 9.94
CA ARG A 836 -26.95 10.92 8.81
C ARG A 836 -27.74 10.11 7.79
N CYS A 837 -27.23 8.94 7.38
CA CYS A 837 -27.88 8.10 6.38
C CYS A 837 -29.26 7.57 6.82
N CYS A 838 -29.52 7.44 8.13
CA CYS A 838 -30.83 7.02 8.67
C CYS A 838 -31.97 8.04 8.49
N LEU A 839 -31.66 9.27 8.08
CA LEU A 839 -32.66 10.32 7.83
C LEU A 839 -33.47 10.03 6.56
N TRP A 840 -32.89 9.35 5.57
CA TRP A 840 -33.52 9.08 4.27
C TRP A 840 -34.36 7.80 4.23
N GLY A 841 -35.54 7.91 3.61
CA GLY A 841 -36.40 6.80 3.20
C GLY A 841 -36.53 5.66 4.21
N SER A 842 -36.27 4.44 3.75
CA SER A 842 -36.26 3.21 4.55
C SER A 842 -34.88 2.85 5.13
N ASN A 843 -33.86 3.70 5.00
CA ASN A 843 -32.48 3.35 5.36
C ASN A 843 -32.33 2.85 6.80
N ARG A 844 -33.09 3.43 7.75
CA ARG A 844 -33.12 2.97 9.15
C ARG A 844 -33.56 1.52 9.31
N VAL A 845 -34.50 1.05 8.47
CA VAL A 845 -34.95 -0.35 8.45
C VAL A 845 -33.86 -1.22 7.83
N SER A 846 -33.32 -0.81 6.69
CA SER A 846 -32.27 -1.54 5.97
C SER A 846 -30.96 -1.67 6.77
N PHE A 847 -30.58 -0.67 7.58
CA PHE A 847 -29.47 -0.80 8.56
C PHE A 847 -29.77 -1.82 9.67
N GLY A 848 -31.04 -1.93 10.08
CA GLY A 848 -31.52 -2.94 11.02
C GLY A 848 -31.41 -4.35 10.45
N GLU A 849 -31.96 -4.54 9.25
CA GLU A 849 -31.92 -5.81 8.49
C GLU A 849 -30.49 -6.24 8.14
N ALA A 850 -29.61 -5.29 7.82
CA ALA A 850 -28.18 -5.52 7.62
C ALA A 850 -27.39 -5.79 8.92
N GLY A 851 -28.03 -5.76 10.09
CA GLY A 851 -27.45 -6.14 11.37
C GLY A 851 -26.54 -5.09 12.03
N ALA A 852 -26.54 -3.84 11.56
CA ALA A 852 -25.64 -2.78 12.06
C ALA A 852 -25.89 -2.39 13.53
N VAL A 853 -27.11 -2.58 14.02
CA VAL A 853 -27.55 -2.13 15.36
C VAL A 853 -26.77 -2.77 16.50
N ALA A 854 -26.58 -4.09 16.49
CA ALA A 854 -25.94 -4.79 17.60
C ALA A 854 -24.43 -4.47 17.75
N PRO A 855 -23.63 -4.37 16.67
CA PRO A 855 -22.28 -3.81 16.72
C PRO A 855 -22.23 -2.37 17.24
N LEU A 856 -23.14 -1.47 16.80
CA LEU A 856 -23.18 -0.10 17.30
C LEU A 856 -23.44 -0.03 18.82
N VAL A 857 -24.32 -0.86 19.37
CA VAL A 857 -24.50 -0.94 20.84
C VAL A 857 -23.21 -1.37 21.58
N ARG A 858 -22.27 -2.04 20.91
CA ARG A 858 -20.95 -2.37 21.49
C ARG A 858 -19.98 -1.17 21.49
N TYR A 859 -20.18 -0.16 20.65
CA TYR A 859 -19.33 1.05 20.63
C TYR A 859 -19.52 1.90 21.89
N LEU A 860 -20.70 1.83 22.53
CA LEU A 860 -20.99 2.41 23.86
C LEU A 860 -20.18 1.80 25.03
N LYS A 861 -19.15 1.01 24.72
CA LYS A 861 -18.18 0.43 25.66
C LYS A 861 -16.74 0.89 25.37
N SER A 862 -16.55 1.82 24.44
CA SER A 862 -15.26 2.49 24.24
C SER A 862 -14.90 3.32 25.49
N LYS A 863 -13.67 3.83 25.53
CA LYS A 863 -13.26 4.87 26.46
C LYS A 863 -13.49 6.28 25.88
N ASP A 864 -13.59 6.42 24.55
CA ASP A 864 -13.70 7.71 23.86
C ASP A 864 -15.12 8.29 23.94
N SER A 865 -15.23 9.50 24.50
CA SER A 865 -16.49 10.25 24.59
C SER A 865 -17.05 10.63 23.21
N SER A 866 -16.18 10.83 22.22
CA SER A 866 -16.52 11.20 20.85
C SER A 866 -17.19 10.02 20.12
N VAL A 867 -16.69 8.80 20.34
CA VAL A 867 -17.36 7.56 19.91
C VAL A 867 -18.72 7.42 20.60
N HIS A 868 -18.83 7.73 21.89
CA HIS A 868 -20.12 7.70 22.60
C HIS A 868 -21.13 8.68 22.00
N GLN A 869 -20.75 9.93 21.75
CA GLN A 869 -21.61 10.96 21.16
C GLN A 869 -22.14 10.51 19.78
N ALA A 870 -21.25 10.16 18.85
CA ALA A 870 -21.64 9.73 17.51
C ALA A 870 -22.47 8.43 17.52
N THR A 871 -22.14 7.47 18.39
CA THR A 871 -22.91 6.23 18.54
C THR A 871 -24.29 6.48 19.11
N ALA A 872 -24.43 7.35 20.13
CA ALA A 872 -25.72 7.70 20.70
C ALA A 872 -26.63 8.39 19.67
N GLN A 873 -26.07 9.29 18.84
CA GLN A 873 -26.79 9.89 17.71
C GLN A 873 -27.26 8.83 16.70
N ALA A 874 -26.40 7.89 16.31
CA ALA A 874 -26.74 6.81 15.39
C ALA A 874 -27.88 5.93 15.94
N LEU A 875 -27.75 5.50 17.20
CA LEU A 875 -28.77 4.70 17.89
C LEU A 875 -30.07 5.48 18.07
N PHE A 876 -30.03 6.78 18.33
CA PHE A 876 -31.23 7.62 18.37
C PHE A 876 -31.98 7.63 17.03
N GLN A 877 -31.28 7.84 15.91
CA GLN A 877 -31.92 7.83 14.59
C GLN A 877 -32.46 6.44 14.22
N LEU A 878 -31.70 5.38 14.51
CA LEU A 878 -32.12 3.98 14.29
C LEU A 878 -33.33 3.61 15.17
N SER A 879 -33.42 4.11 16.41
CA SER A 879 -34.52 3.84 17.36
C SER A 879 -35.87 4.44 16.96
N LYS A 880 -35.93 5.22 15.86
CA LYS A 880 -37.20 5.64 15.26
C LYS A 880 -37.91 4.48 14.57
N ASP A 881 -37.22 3.38 14.31
CA ASP A 881 -37.81 2.12 13.84
C ASP A 881 -38.09 1.14 15.02
N PRO A 882 -39.28 0.51 15.08
CA PRO A 882 -39.63 -0.44 16.13
C PRO A 882 -38.76 -1.71 16.20
N ASN A 883 -38.34 -2.28 15.07
CA ASN A 883 -37.56 -3.52 15.06
C ASN A 883 -36.15 -3.26 15.61
N ASN A 884 -35.55 -2.13 15.21
CA ASN A 884 -34.29 -1.65 15.77
C ASN A 884 -34.36 -1.48 17.29
N CYS A 885 -35.45 -0.93 17.83
CA CYS A 885 -35.65 -0.82 19.28
C CYS A 885 -35.64 -2.18 20.00
N ILE A 886 -36.18 -3.23 19.38
CA ILE A 886 -36.16 -4.59 19.95
C ILE A 886 -34.71 -5.09 20.03
N THR A 887 -33.97 -5.05 18.92
CA THR A 887 -32.55 -5.47 18.87
C THR A 887 -31.68 -4.66 19.84
N MET A 888 -31.92 -3.36 19.96
CA MET A 888 -31.26 -2.49 20.95
C MET A 888 -31.53 -2.91 22.40
N HIS A 889 -32.79 -3.24 22.72
CA HIS A 889 -33.19 -3.68 24.05
C HIS A 889 -32.58 -5.05 24.41
N GLU A 890 -32.57 -6.00 23.47
CA GLU A 890 -31.91 -7.31 23.61
C GLU A 890 -30.41 -7.18 23.91
N ASN A 891 -29.74 -6.22 23.23
CA ASN A 891 -28.33 -5.88 23.46
C ASN A 891 -28.09 -5.02 24.72
N ARG A 892 -29.13 -4.81 25.54
CA ARG A 892 -29.09 -4.09 26.84
C ARG A 892 -28.68 -2.63 26.75
N VAL A 893 -28.95 -1.96 25.61
CA VAL A 893 -28.54 -0.56 25.36
C VAL A 893 -28.97 0.40 26.48
N VAL A 894 -30.17 0.18 27.04
CA VAL A 894 -30.79 1.06 28.04
C VAL A 894 -29.89 1.23 29.28
N LYS A 895 -29.20 0.18 29.73
CA LYS A 895 -28.29 0.29 30.88
C LYS A 895 -27.07 1.16 30.59
N LEU A 896 -26.57 1.16 29.34
CA LEU A 896 -25.43 1.96 28.93
C LEU A 896 -25.84 3.44 28.77
N LEU A 897 -26.93 3.69 28.05
CA LEU A 897 -27.44 5.04 27.81
C LEU A 897 -27.93 5.75 29.08
N LEU A 898 -28.49 5.02 30.07
CA LEU A 898 -28.85 5.62 31.37
C LEU A 898 -27.64 6.22 32.11
N GLY A 899 -26.43 5.69 31.92
CA GLY A 899 -25.21 6.32 32.43
C GLY A 899 -24.84 7.58 31.65
N MET A 900 -25.01 7.54 30.33
CA MET A 900 -24.67 8.63 29.40
C MET A 900 -25.66 9.81 29.46
N MET A 901 -26.91 9.59 29.89
CA MET A 901 -27.85 10.67 30.22
C MET A 901 -27.36 11.58 31.36
N GLY A 902 -26.43 11.12 32.19
CA GLY A 902 -25.74 11.92 33.21
C GLY A 902 -24.47 12.63 32.73
N SER A 903 -24.17 12.60 31.42
CA SER A 903 -23.01 13.28 30.84
C SER A 903 -23.15 14.81 30.91
N THR A 904 -22.01 15.51 30.90
CA THR A 904 -21.93 16.96 30.71
C THR A 904 -22.02 17.38 29.24
N ASP A 905 -21.87 16.44 28.31
CA ASP A 905 -22.09 16.65 26.87
C ASP A 905 -23.61 16.63 26.57
N GLU A 906 -24.16 17.80 26.26
CA GLU A 906 -25.58 18.02 25.94
C GLU A 906 -26.04 17.18 24.74
N VAL A 907 -25.20 17.01 23.71
CA VAL A 907 -25.52 16.28 22.49
C VAL A 907 -25.59 14.77 22.78
N LEU A 908 -24.65 14.25 23.57
CA LEU A 908 -24.68 12.87 24.06
C LEU A 908 -25.89 12.64 25.00
N GLN A 909 -26.20 13.61 25.88
CA GLN A 909 -27.34 13.54 26.79
C GLN A 909 -28.67 13.50 26.01
N GLU A 910 -28.89 14.41 25.07
CA GLU A 910 -30.11 14.49 24.27
C GLU A 910 -30.30 13.21 23.44
N ALA A 911 -29.27 12.76 22.72
CA ALA A 911 -29.34 11.55 21.90
C ALA A 911 -29.60 10.30 22.76
N SER A 912 -28.96 10.19 23.93
CA SER A 912 -29.19 9.09 24.87
C SER A 912 -30.62 9.09 25.41
N ALA A 913 -31.12 10.26 25.84
CA ALA A 913 -32.47 10.43 26.37
C ALA A 913 -33.53 10.15 25.29
N GLY A 914 -33.32 10.65 24.06
CA GLY A 914 -34.19 10.44 22.90
C GLY A 914 -34.28 8.96 22.52
N CYS A 915 -33.15 8.25 22.47
CA CYS A 915 -33.11 6.82 22.19
C CYS A 915 -33.85 6.00 23.26
N VAL A 916 -33.62 6.28 24.55
CA VAL A 916 -34.32 5.61 25.66
C VAL A 916 -35.83 5.93 25.65
N ALA A 917 -36.20 7.17 25.31
CA ALA A 917 -37.61 7.56 25.19
C ALA A 917 -38.33 6.80 24.06
N ASN A 918 -37.69 6.59 22.91
CA ASN A 918 -38.26 5.79 21.81
C ASN A 918 -38.48 4.33 22.23
N ILE A 919 -37.48 3.71 22.88
CA ILE A 919 -37.59 2.34 23.40
C ILE A 919 -38.73 2.24 24.43
N ARG A 920 -38.87 3.21 25.34
CA ARG A 920 -39.98 3.19 26.33
C ARG A 920 -41.34 3.44 25.69
N ARG A 921 -41.45 4.29 24.66
CA ARG A 921 -42.69 4.49 23.89
C ARG A 921 -43.14 3.19 23.22
N LEU A 922 -42.23 2.42 22.62
CA LEU A 922 -42.54 1.12 22.04
C LEU A 922 -43.03 0.12 23.10
N ALA A 923 -42.34 0.05 24.25
CA ALA A 923 -42.77 -0.81 25.36
C ALA A 923 -44.17 -0.44 25.87
N LEU A 924 -44.46 0.85 26.05
CA LEU A 924 -45.79 1.34 26.44
C LEU A 924 -46.88 1.05 25.39
N ALA A 925 -46.55 1.09 24.11
CA ALA A 925 -47.48 0.74 23.03
C ALA A 925 -47.83 -0.76 23.08
N ASN A 926 -46.83 -1.62 23.32
CA ASN A 926 -47.03 -3.06 23.48
C ASN A 926 -47.81 -3.40 24.76
N GLU A 927 -47.50 -2.75 25.89
CA GLU A 927 -48.27 -2.86 27.15
C GLU A 927 -49.75 -2.49 26.95
N LYS A 928 -50.05 -1.45 26.16
CA LYS A 928 -51.42 -1.07 25.82
C LYS A 928 -52.11 -2.06 24.90
N ALA A 929 -51.41 -2.59 23.90
CA ALA A 929 -51.93 -3.57 22.94
C ALA A 929 -52.19 -4.96 23.55
N GLN A 930 -51.67 -5.23 24.75
CA GLN A 930 -51.94 -6.47 25.51
C GLN A 930 -53.08 -6.32 26.54
N CYS A 931 -53.51 -5.08 26.82
CA CYS A 931 -54.52 -4.76 27.83
C CYS A 931 -55.86 -4.25 27.24
N GLY A 932 -55.98 -4.19 25.91
CA GLY A 932 -57.20 -3.84 25.16
C GLY A 932 -57.54 -4.93 24.16
#